data_AF-A0A836H3S4-F1
#
_entry.id   AF-A0A836H3S4-F1
#
_cell.length_a   1.000
_cell.length_b   1.000
_cell.length_c   1.000
_cell.angle_alpha   90.00
_cell.angle_beta   90.00
_cell.angle_gamma   90.00
#
_symmetry.space_group_name_H-M   'P 1'
#
loop_
_entity.id
_entity.type
_entity.pdbx_description
1 polymer ?
#
loop_
_entity_poly.entity_id
_entity_poly.type
_entity_poly.pdbx_seq_one_letter_code
_entity_poly.pdbx_strand_id
1 'polypeptide(L)'
;MSKEMAEAPGEDNGVERADGKAPRAATKKLIGGHIELGHVLGVGGFGKVYNAYDVTKKIHVAVKMIDKALVRSSGIQSYVEREIEMMRKMKNQHVVRLLEAIETSKAYNLVMELAPNGELFDKIVDSQRFDEETARNYFQQLICAVHYCHRMDIVHRDLKAENLLLGENNVLKVCDFGLSRYTKEGRFNDHKVLFTSLAGSIDYQAPEVLKERGYEGSSCDMWSCGCVLFFMLCGYLPFTDRSDGLTRKRILSCQYNKTSRYLTEQAADLIAHLLVPFPSARYTTSDVIRHPWFRINLDPNMFPDDTVEPTVMSPNGAGEFIQRAITPPVSTASFAAAPSPTTSKADEMHQAFQSCNITGDGFLNKEEVRDALIKLNGGNQVTEQEVKDFMSNFQVDQEGRITEEEFVMGWTKHQNDLGSKYDLSKMAHLFHYDLEKEFLQVVRKAFDLIDAEHSGIITKEKLKSLNLGLTDKDAESAFSSMDTEHKGISSLTFEGFVGLCLKYDFFKNHPLAIRLRRLNAFFEVTEQAAFRASLNTGYTVAGQREVIKALLLSKQESLSTTFEEGDVNGFLYGTFTRDSQKVLEVGVRLLPAAAGYTKVIAYRIGGKTIEFHKWFLDLRRLMKDELLRCEEDTAVKGEPELM
;
A
#
# COMPACT_ATOMS: atom_id res chain seq x y z
N MET A 1 32.08 -85.77 12.39
CA MET A 1 32.16 -85.77 13.86
C MET A 1 32.13 -84.32 14.30
N SER A 2 31.16 -83.80 15.04
CA SER A 2 29.87 -84.33 15.54
C SER A 2 28.91 -83.10 15.66
N LYS A 3 27.57 -83.17 15.59
CA LYS A 3 26.61 -83.83 16.52
C LYS A 3 26.87 -83.44 18.00
N GLU A 4 25.91 -82.94 18.80
CA GLU A 4 24.47 -82.65 18.55
C GLU A 4 23.87 -81.78 19.70
N MET A 5 22.52 -81.70 19.79
CA MET A 5 21.65 -80.92 20.71
C MET A 5 21.40 -79.47 20.26
N ALA A 6 20.19 -79.03 19.86
CA ALA A 6 18.78 -79.41 20.16
C ALA A 6 18.34 -79.03 21.60
N GLU A 7 17.12 -78.54 21.86
CA GLU A 7 15.86 -78.62 21.08
C GLU A 7 15.14 -77.26 20.90
N ALA A 8 14.08 -77.26 20.07
CA ALA A 8 12.99 -76.27 20.01
C ALA A 8 11.65 -77.01 20.27
N PRO A 9 10.55 -76.32 20.63
CA PRO A 9 9.66 -75.69 19.63
C PRO A 9 9.12 -74.32 20.08
N GLY A 10 8.34 -73.53 19.32
CA GLY A 10 7.89 -73.57 17.91
C GLY A 10 7.46 -72.13 17.53
N GLU A 11 7.50 -71.70 16.26
CA GLU A 11 6.36 -71.69 15.32
C GLU A 11 5.08 -71.08 15.96
N ASP A 12 4.49 -69.99 15.46
CA ASP A 12 4.21 -69.61 14.06
C ASP A 12 3.94 -68.08 13.96
N ASN A 13 3.97 -67.31 12.86
CA ASN A 13 4.32 -67.45 11.42
C ASN A 13 4.89 -66.07 10.97
N GLY A 14 5.84 -65.93 10.02
CA GLY A 14 5.56 -65.67 8.58
C GLY A 14 4.99 -64.27 8.27
N VAL A 15 5.32 -63.53 7.20
CA VAL A 15 6.24 -63.63 6.03
C VAL A 15 6.49 -62.14 5.61
N GLU A 16 7.57 -61.62 5.00
CA GLU A 16 8.62 -62.08 4.07
C GLU A 16 9.95 -61.28 4.31
N ARG A 17 10.83 -61.15 3.31
CA ARG A 17 11.89 -60.11 3.20
C ARG A 17 12.02 -59.66 1.74
N ALA A 18 12.05 -58.34 1.50
CA ALA A 18 12.31 -57.75 0.18
C ALA A 18 13.69 -57.04 0.14
N ASP A 19 14.38 -57.09 -1.00
CA ASP A 19 15.75 -56.58 -1.16
C ASP A 19 15.86 -55.05 -1.08
N GLY A 20 16.47 -54.56 0.01
CA GLY A 20 16.72 -53.15 0.25
C GLY A 20 17.84 -52.57 -0.61
N LYS A 21 17.55 -52.24 -1.88
CA LYS A 21 18.41 -51.33 -2.67
C LYS A 21 18.46 -49.96 -1.99
N ALA A 22 19.67 -49.49 -1.68
CA ALA A 22 19.88 -48.15 -1.12
C ALA A 22 19.27 -47.06 -2.04
N PRO A 23 18.67 -46.00 -1.47
CA PRO A 23 18.00 -44.96 -2.26
C PRO A 23 19.00 -44.23 -3.16
N ARG A 24 18.81 -44.36 -4.47
CA ARG A 24 19.62 -43.67 -5.48
C ARG A 24 19.39 -42.17 -5.34
N ALA A 25 20.41 -41.43 -4.91
CA ALA A 25 20.32 -39.99 -4.66
C ALA A 25 19.72 -39.26 -5.86
N ALA A 26 18.67 -38.46 -5.62
CA ALA A 26 18.00 -37.71 -6.66
C ALA A 26 18.96 -36.66 -7.24
N THR A 27 19.26 -36.75 -8.54
CA THR A 27 20.07 -35.77 -9.26
C THR A 27 19.38 -34.41 -9.21
N LYS A 28 19.91 -33.49 -8.40
CA LYS A 28 19.40 -32.11 -8.29
C LYS A 28 19.40 -31.44 -9.67
N LYS A 29 18.32 -30.72 -9.97
CA LYS A 29 18.09 -30.12 -11.28
C LYS A 29 18.83 -28.80 -11.40
N LEU A 30 19.97 -28.81 -12.08
CA LEU A 30 20.79 -27.61 -12.28
C LEU A 30 20.20 -26.67 -13.34
N ILE A 31 20.20 -25.36 -13.05
CA ILE A 31 19.90 -24.30 -14.04
C ILE A 31 21.17 -24.03 -14.85
N GLY A 32 21.04 -23.86 -16.17
CA GLY A 32 22.19 -23.70 -17.08
C GLY A 32 23.20 -24.86 -17.06
N GLY A 33 22.81 -26.02 -16.51
CA GLY A 33 23.70 -27.17 -16.28
C GLY A 33 24.72 -27.02 -15.15
N HIS A 34 24.75 -25.89 -14.44
CA HIS A 34 25.80 -25.62 -13.42
C HIS A 34 25.35 -24.86 -12.16
N ILE A 35 24.16 -24.26 -12.14
CA ILE A 35 23.62 -23.54 -10.98
C ILE A 35 22.70 -24.47 -10.18
N GLU A 36 23.09 -24.83 -8.96
CA GLU A 36 22.26 -25.57 -8.02
C GLU A 36 21.45 -24.60 -7.14
N LEU A 37 20.12 -24.57 -7.31
CA LEU A 37 19.25 -23.76 -6.45
C LEU A 37 19.13 -24.33 -5.03
N GLY A 38 19.23 -23.45 -4.04
CA GLY A 38 18.93 -23.68 -2.63
C GLY A 38 17.64 -22.96 -2.19
N HIS A 39 17.67 -22.36 -1.00
CA HIS A 39 16.54 -21.65 -0.39
C HIS A 39 16.23 -20.31 -1.08
N VAL A 40 15.04 -19.76 -0.81
CA VAL A 40 14.66 -18.40 -1.21
C VAL A 40 15.34 -17.39 -0.27
N LEU A 41 15.99 -16.36 -0.83
CA LEU A 41 16.54 -15.22 -0.08
C LEU A 41 15.56 -14.05 0.00
N GLY A 42 14.68 -13.90 -1.01
CA GLY A 42 13.74 -12.78 -1.07
C GLY A 42 12.74 -12.92 -2.20
N VAL A 43 11.68 -12.10 -2.17
CA VAL A 43 10.61 -12.12 -3.17
C VAL A 43 10.23 -10.69 -3.53
N GLY A 44 10.44 -10.32 -4.79
CA GLY A 44 10.14 -8.98 -5.32
C GLY A 44 9.02 -9.02 -6.36
N GLY A 45 8.56 -7.85 -6.80
CA GLY A 45 7.42 -7.70 -7.70
C GLY A 45 7.54 -8.42 -9.06
N PHE A 46 8.77 -8.76 -9.48
CA PHE A 46 9.08 -9.43 -10.74
C PHE A 46 9.50 -10.91 -10.60
N GLY A 47 9.69 -11.43 -9.38
CA GLY A 47 10.23 -12.79 -9.21
C GLY A 47 10.74 -13.16 -7.81
N LYS A 48 11.16 -14.42 -7.65
CA LYS A 48 11.81 -14.92 -6.43
C LYS A 48 13.33 -14.89 -6.59
N VAL A 49 14.05 -14.50 -5.54
CA VAL A 49 15.52 -14.54 -5.46
C VAL A 49 15.93 -15.74 -4.61
N TYR A 50 16.86 -16.55 -5.10
CA TYR A 50 17.33 -17.76 -4.44
C TYR A 50 18.81 -17.66 -4.05
N ASN A 51 19.21 -18.27 -2.94
CA ASN A 51 20.58 -18.68 -2.71
C ASN A 51 20.84 -19.88 -3.62
N ALA A 52 21.97 -19.88 -4.32
CA ALA A 52 22.37 -20.98 -5.18
C ALA A 52 23.88 -21.19 -5.11
N TYR A 53 24.32 -22.36 -5.55
CA TYR A 53 25.73 -22.71 -5.65
C TYR A 53 26.10 -22.94 -7.11
N ASP A 54 27.12 -22.25 -7.59
CA ASP A 54 27.70 -22.49 -8.92
C ASP A 54 28.72 -23.62 -8.81
N VAL A 55 28.38 -24.81 -9.31
CA VAL A 55 29.25 -26.00 -9.17
C VAL A 55 30.54 -25.90 -9.98
N THR A 56 30.58 -25.01 -10.98
CA THR A 56 31.74 -24.78 -11.86
C THR A 56 32.67 -23.74 -11.27
N LYS A 57 32.12 -22.60 -10.84
CA LYS A 57 32.87 -21.48 -10.22
C LYS A 57 33.16 -21.73 -8.73
N LYS A 58 32.50 -22.72 -8.11
CA LYS A 58 32.59 -23.16 -6.70
C LYS A 58 32.25 -22.11 -5.64
N ILE A 59 31.36 -21.18 -6.00
CA ILE A 59 30.93 -20.05 -5.16
C ILE A 59 29.42 -20.05 -4.93
N HIS A 60 28.99 -19.46 -3.82
CA HIS A 60 27.60 -19.09 -3.63
C HIS A 60 27.24 -17.84 -4.44
N VAL A 61 26.02 -17.82 -4.97
CA VAL A 61 25.49 -16.77 -5.85
C VAL A 61 24.01 -16.52 -5.52
N ALA A 62 23.52 -15.32 -5.83
CA ALA A 62 22.09 -15.00 -5.77
C ALA A 62 21.45 -15.18 -7.15
N VAL A 63 20.25 -15.76 -7.24
CA VAL A 63 19.54 -16.01 -8.51
C VAL A 63 18.16 -15.38 -8.51
N LYS A 64 17.99 -14.24 -9.19
CA LYS A 64 16.68 -13.58 -9.42
C LYS A 64 15.98 -14.26 -10.60
N MET A 65 14.91 -15.01 -10.32
CA MET A 65 14.14 -15.77 -11.31
C MET A 65 12.86 -15.04 -11.70
N ILE A 66 12.77 -14.62 -12.97
CA ILE A 66 11.70 -13.81 -13.54
C ILE A 66 10.86 -14.68 -14.51
N ASP A 67 9.57 -14.84 -14.24
CA ASP A 67 8.68 -15.71 -15.02
C ASP A 67 8.28 -15.11 -16.38
N LYS A 68 8.49 -15.87 -17.47
CA LYS A 68 8.19 -15.44 -18.84
C LYS A 68 6.70 -15.33 -19.16
N ALA A 69 5.83 -16.06 -18.48
CA ALA A 69 4.39 -15.90 -18.62
C ALA A 69 3.94 -14.57 -18.01
N LEU A 70 4.42 -14.24 -16.81
CA LEU A 70 4.17 -12.95 -16.15
C LEU A 70 4.66 -11.79 -17.02
N VAL A 71 5.92 -11.82 -17.46
CA VAL A 71 6.55 -10.80 -18.31
C VAL A 71 5.75 -10.52 -19.59
N ARG A 72 5.19 -11.56 -20.22
CA ARG A 72 4.33 -11.41 -21.40
C ARG A 72 2.96 -10.85 -21.05
N SER A 73 2.30 -11.36 -20.00
CA SER A 73 0.97 -10.87 -19.58
C SER A 73 0.96 -9.41 -19.13
N SER A 74 2.09 -8.91 -18.62
CA SER A 74 2.25 -7.51 -18.21
C SER A 74 2.87 -6.61 -19.28
N GLY A 75 3.26 -7.15 -20.44
CA GLY A 75 3.87 -6.38 -21.55
C GLY A 75 5.27 -5.83 -21.25
N ILE A 76 5.95 -6.30 -20.19
CA ILE A 76 7.19 -5.69 -19.66
C ILE A 76 8.49 -6.26 -20.24
N GLN A 77 8.44 -7.05 -21.31
CA GLN A 77 9.62 -7.78 -21.79
C GLN A 77 10.82 -6.86 -22.16
N SER A 78 10.56 -5.73 -22.82
CA SER A 78 11.58 -4.74 -23.17
C SER A 78 12.18 -3.99 -21.97
N TYR A 79 11.57 -4.07 -20.79
CA TYR A 79 12.17 -3.59 -19.54
C TYR A 79 13.12 -4.64 -18.94
N VAL A 80 12.73 -5.92 -18.91
CA VAL A 80 13.58 -7.01 -18.38
C VAL A 80 14.85 -7.17 -19.22
N GLU A 81 14.73 -7.12 -20.55
CA GLU A 81 15.88 -7.18 -21.45
C GLU A 81 16.85 -5.99 -21.24
N ARG A 82 16.32 -4.82 -20.89
CA ARG A 82 17.10 -3.60 -20.59
C ARG A 82 17.73 -3.62 -19.20
N GLU A 83 17.04 -4.14 -18.19
CA GLU A 83 17.59 -4.38 -16.84
C GLU A 83 18.84 -5.26 -16.95
N ILE A 84 18.75 -6.35 -17.71
CA ILE A 84 19.88 -7.25 -17.99
C ILE A 84 21.03 -6.51 -18.71
N GLU A 85 20.73 -5.68 -19.71
CA GLU A 85 21.77 -4.93 -20.44
C GLU A 85 22.46 -3.87 -19.57
N MET A 86 21.70 -3.17 -18.72
CA MET A 86 22.22 -2.21 -17.74
C MET A 86 23.12 -2.91 -16.72
N MET A 87 22.65 -3.99 -16.11
CA MET A 87 23.43 -4.77 -15.12
C MET A 87 24.69 -5.43 -15.71
N ARG A 88 24.71 -5.76 -17.02
CA ARG A 88 25.93 -6.22 -17.72
C ARG A 88 27.00 -5.12 -17.87
N LYS A 89 26.59 -3.85 -17.92
CA LYS A 89 27.49 -2.69 -18.10
C LYS A 89 28.05 -2.18 -16.77
N MET A 90 27.26 -2.23 -15.69
CA MET A 90 27.66 -1.75 -14.37
C MET A 90 28.77 -2.60 -13.75
N LYS A 91 29.86 -1.94 -13.33
CA LYS A 91 31.06 -2.50 -12.71
C LYS A 91 31.60 -1.53 -11.65
N ASN A 92 30.98 -1.53 -10.48
CA ASN A 92 31.40 -0.76 -9.30
C ASN A 92 31.42 -1.70 -8.08
N GLN A 93 32.34 -1.50 -7.15
CA GLN A 93 32.48 -2.40 -5.99
C GLN A 93 31.26 -2.38 -5.05
N HIS A 94 30.52 -1.27 -5.03
CA HIS A 94 29.35 -1.01 -4.18
C HIS A 94 28.00 -1.21 -4.91
N VAL A 95 27.99 -1.89 -6.06
CA VAL A 95 26.78 -2.24 -6.82
C VAL A 95 26.73 -3.77 -6.99
N VAL A 96 25.56 -4.39 -6.80
CA VAL A 96 25.40 -5.84 -6.99
C VAL A 96 25.68 -6.22 -8.45
N ARG A 97 26.77 -6.94 -8.65
CA ARG A 97 27.24 -7.39 -9.96
C ARG A 97 26.43 -8.59 -10.48
N LEU A 98 25.90 -8.43 -11.69
CA LEU A 98 25.44 -9.56 -12.51
C LEU A 98 26.66 -10.37 -13.00
N LEU A 99 26.66 -11.67 -12.69
CA LEU A 99 27.69 -12.62 -13.12
C LEU A 99 27.28 -13.29 -14.45
N GLU A 100 26.01 -13.68 -14.57
CA GLU A 100 25.48 -14.42 -15.72
C GLU A 100 23.97 -14.21 -15.85
N ALA A 101 23.40 -14.39 -17.05
CA ALA A 101 21.94 -14.39 -17.25
C ALA A 101 21.55 -15.63 -18.08
N ILE A 102 20.88 -16.57 -17.42
CA ILE A 102 20.56 -17.89 -17.97
C ILE A 102 19.08 -17.93 -18.36
N GLU A 103 18.81 -18.03 -19.66
CA GLU A 103 17.46 -18.12 -20.19
C GLU A 103 16.96 -19.58 -20.20
N THR A 104 15.70 -19.79 -19.80
CA THR A 104 15.04 -21.10 -19.86
C THR A 104 13.67 -21.00 -20.56
N SER A 105 13.00 -22.12 -20.82
CA SER A 105 11.66 -22.12 -21.41
C SER A 105 10.60 -21.42 -20.54
N LYS A 106 10.79 -21.36 -19.22
CA LYS A 106 9.83 -20.76 -18.26
C LYS A 106 10.27 -19.42 -17.66
N ALA A 107 11.56 -19.19 -17.46
CA ALA A 107 12.07 -18.02 -16.75
C ALA A 107 13.38 -17.47 -17.33
N TYR A 108 13.62 -16.18 -17.09
CA TYR A 108 14.96 -15.59 -17.10
C TYR A 108 15.57 -15.72 -15.69
N ASN A 109 16.83 -16.15 -15.58
CA ASN A 109 17.50 -16.39 -14.30
C ASN A 109 18.75 -15.52 -14.24
N LEU A 110 18.74 -14.49 -13.41
CA LEU A 110 19.85 -13.54 -13.28
C LEU A 110 20.75 -14.00 -12.13
N VAL A 111 21.93 -14.51 -12.47
CA VAL A 111 22.94 -15.00 -11.52
C VAL A 111 23.82 -13.82 -11.13
N MET A 112 23.82 -13.47 -9.85
CA MET A 112 24.45 -12.28 -9.27
C MET A 112 25.41 -12.68 -8.15
N GLU A 113 26.33 -11.80 -7.79
CA GLU A 113 27.12 -11.98 -6.57
C GLU A 113 26.19 -12.04 -5.33
N LEU A 114 26.54 -12.88 -4.35
CA LEU A 114 25.80 -12.96 -3.09
C LEU A 114 26.32 -11.90 -2.12
N ALA A 115 25.42 -11.19 -1.46
CA ALA A 115 25.71 -10.34 -0.30
C ALA A 115 25.26 -11.10 0.96
N PRO A 116 26.18 -11.78 1.70
CA PRO A 116 25.80 -12.75 2.73
C PRO A 116 25.37 -12.14 4.08
N ASN A 117 25.60 -10.84 4.31
CA ASN A 117 25.39 -10.20 5.62
C ASN A 117 24.09 -9.37 5.71
N GLY A 118 23.08 -9.68 4.87
CA GLY A 118 21.72 -9.14 4.98
C GLY A 118 21.49 -7.71 4.45
N GLU A 119 20.35 -7.14 4.81
CA GLU A 119 19.98 -5.73 4.53
C GLU A 119 20.68 -4.77 5.50
N LEU A 120 21.08 -3.59 5.01
CA LEU A 120 21.53 -2.48 5.87
C LEU A 120 20.41 -2.04 6.81
N PHE A 121 19.14 -2.14 6.38
CA PHE A 121 17.96 -1.86 7.20
C PHE A 121 17.99 -2.63 8.52
N ASP A 122 18.11 -3.97 8.46
CA ASP A 122 18.07 -4.81 9.67
C ASP A 122 19.27 -4.51 10.58
N LYS A 123 20.45 -4.23 9.99
CA LYS A 123 21.64 -3.83 10.76
C LYS A 123 21.48 -2.49 11.48
N ILE A 124 20.79 -1.50 10.89
CA ILE A 124 20.45 -0.23 11.57
C ILE A 124 19.50 -0.52 12.75
N VAL A 125 18.46 -1.32 12.52
CA VAL A 125 17.45 -1.66 13.53
C VAL A 125 18.05 -2.43 14.72
N ASP A 126 18.87 -3.45 14.48
CA ASP A 126 19.53 -4.23 15.54
C ASP A 126 20.56 -3.39 16.31
N SER A 127 21.18 -2.39 15.67
CA SER A 127 22.06 -1.41 16.32
C SER A 127 21.30 -0.28 17.02
N GLN A 128 19.97 -0.19 16.83
CA GLN A 128 19.08 0.96 17.05
C GLN A 128 19.42 2.19 16.20
N ARG A 129 20.70 2.54 16.05
CA ARG A 129 21.28 3.51 15.12
C ARG A 129 22.79 3.26 15.03
N PHE A 130 23.47 3.83 14.05
CA PHE A 130 24.93 3.84 13.99
C PHE A 130 25.54 5.04 14.71
N ASP A 131 26.80 4.92 15.13
CA ASP A 131 27.63 6.10 15.40
C ASP A 131 27.96 6.85 14.09
N GLU A 132 28.45 8.07 14.24
CA GLU A 132 28.67 8.96 13.10
C GLU A 132 29.78 8.47 12.16
N GLU A 133 30.79 7.74 12.66
CA GLU A 133 31.87 7.21 11.82
C GLU A 133 31.39 6.03 10.98
N THR A 134 30.64 5.10 11.59
CA THR A 134 30.00 3.97 10.91
C THR A 134 28.98 4.45 9.88
N ALA A 135 28.13 5.41 10.24
CA ALA A 135 27.16 6.02 9.31
C ALA A 135 27.86 6.74 8.14
N ARG A 136 28.95 7.48 8.41
CA ARG A 136 29.75 8.15 7.38
C ARG A 136 30.40 7.15 6.43
N ASN A 137 31.01 6.07 6.95
CA ASN A 137 31.61 5.04 6.11
C ASN A 137 30.59 4.38 5.18
N TYR A 138 29.41 4.01 5.68
CA TYR A 138 28.35 3.47 4.83
C TYR A 138 27.82 4.51 3.83
N PHE A 139 27.70 5.78 4.22
CA PHE A 139 27.26 6.84 3.32
C PHE A 139 28.28 7.15 2.21
N GLN A 140 29.58 7.07 2.51
CA GLN A 140 30.65 7.18 1.50
C GLN A 140 30.53 6.10 0.43
N GLN A 141 30.34 4.84 0.85
CA GLN A 141 30.12 3.70 -0.05
C GLN A 141 28.85 3.86 -0.90
N LEU A 142 27.74 4.31 -0.30
CA LEU A 142 26.49 4.60 -1.00
C LEU A 142 26.66 5.69 -2.07
N ILE A 143 27.30 6.82 -1.72
CA ILE A 143 27.52 7.92 -2.66
C ILE A 143 28.51 7.52 -3.76
N CYS A 144 29.47 6.62 -3.51
CA CYS A 144 30.32 6.04 -4.56
C CYS A 144 29.51 5.24 -5.59
N ALA A 145 28.57 4.39 -5.14
CA ALA A 145 27.66 3.68 -6.02
C ALA A 145 26.76 4.63 -6.84
N VAL A 146 26.14 5.61 -6.17
CA VAL A 146 25.20 6.54 -6.80
C VAL A 146 25.90 7.48 -7.79
N HIS A 147 27.09 8.00 -7.44
CA HIS A 147 27.92 8.83 -8.34
C HIS A 147 28.31 8.06 -9.61
N TYR A 148 28.73 6.80 -9.47
CA TYR A 148 29.02 5.92 -10.59
C TYR A 148 27.81 5.72 -11.51
N CYS A 149 26.64 5.39 -10.95
CA CYS A 149 25.41 5.21 -11.71
C CYS A 149 24.98 6.50 -12.43
N HIS A 150 24.97 7.65 -11.74
CA HIS A 150 24.58 8.93 -12.33
C HIS A 150 25.48 9.34 -13.49
N ARG A 151 26.80 9.10 -13.40
CA ARG A 151 27.75 9.34 -14.51
C ARG A 151 27.63 8.35 -15.67
N MET A 152 26.97 7.20 -15.47
CA MET A 152 26.55 6.29 -16.55
C MET A 152 25.18 6.64 -17.15
N ASP A 153 24.60 7.81 -16.82
CA ASP A 153 23.22 8.18 -17.15
C ASP A 153 22.16 7.23 -16.54
N ILE A 154 22.47 6.52 -15.45
CA ILE A 154 21.57 5.57 -14.76
C ILE A 154 21.08 6.21 -13.46
N VAL A 155 19.77 6.24 -13.26
CA VAL A 155 19.11 6.66 -12.00
C VAL A 155 18.39 5.48 -11.36
N HIS A 156 18.45 5.35 -10.04
CA HIS A 156 17.99 4.16 -9.33
C HIS A 156 16.48 4.16 -9.09
N ARG A 157 15.96 5.26 -8.53
CA ARG A 157 14.54 5.59 -8.25
C ARG A 157 13.82 4.75 -7.19
N ASP A 158 14.53 3.86 -6.49
CA ASP A 158 14.08 3.17 -5.27
C ASP A 158 15.28 2.90 -4.35
N LEU A 159 15.99 3.97 -3.96
CA LEU A 159 17.05 3.85 -2.93
C LEU A 159 16.40 3.86 -1.54
N LYS A 160 16.70 2.83 -0.76
CA LYS A 160 16.20 2.60 0.59
C LYS A 160 17.09 1.59 1.30
N ALA A 161 17.13 1.56 2.62
CA ALA A 161 18.05 0.69 3.36
C ALA A 161 17.81 -0.81 3.11
N GLU A 162 16.60 -1.19 2.71
CA GLU A 162 16.25 -2.55 2.27
C GLU A 162 16.92 -2.95 0.93
N ASN A 163 17.16 -1.97 0.04
CA ASN A 163 17.85 -2.17 -1.26
C ASN A 163 19.38 -1.96 -1.15
N LEU A 164 19.92 -1.87 0.08
CA LEU A 164 21.35 -1.77 0.36
C LEU A 164 21.78 -3.02 1.12
N LEU A 165 22.45 -3.95 0.45
CA LEU A 165 22.88 -5.21 1.04
C LEU A 165 24.32 -5.13 1.56
N LEU A 166 24.69 -6.08 2.42
CA LEU A 166 26.04 -6.17 2.99
C LEU A 166 26.79 -7.40 2.44
N GLY A 167 27.83 -7.12 1.65
CA GLY A 167 28.77 -8.10 1.11
C GLY A 167 29.73 -8.67 2.15
N GLU A 168 30.71 -9.44 1.68
CA GLU A 168 31.86 -9.85 2.49
C GLU A 168 32.54 -8.63 3.14
N ASN A 169 33.11 -8.82 4.34
CA ASN A 169 33.69 -7.75 5.16
C ASN A 169 32.73 -6.57 5.45
N ASN A 170 31.41 -6.77 5.35
CA ASN A 170 30.37 -5.75 5.48
C ASN A 170 30.43 -4.62 4.42
N VAL A 171 31.04 -4.84 3.25
CA VAL A 171 31.05 -3.87 2.15
C VAL A 171 29.63 -3.66 1.62
N LEU A 172 29.18 -2.41 1.51
CA LEU A 172 27.83 -2.06 1.06
C LEU A 172 27.65 -2.32 -0.45
N LYS A 173 26.47 -2.82 -0.82
CA LYS A 173 26.06 -3.24 -2.17
C LYS A 173 24.65 -2.76 -2.51
N VAL A 174 24.52 -1.76 -3.38
CA VAL A 174 23.21 -1.32 -3.93
C VAL A 174 22.63 -2.42 -4.82
N CYS A 175 21.36 -2.78 -4.60
CA CYS A 175 20.66 -3.85 -5.29
C CYS A 175 19.27 -3.44 -5.85
N ASP A 176 18.64 -4.36 -6.59
CA ASP A 176 17.34 -4.27 -7.25
C ASP A 176 17.07 -3.03 -8.14
N PHE A 177 17.86 -2.92 -9.21
CA PHE A 177 17.70 -1.95 -10.30
C PHE A 177 16.41 -2.12 -11.15
N GLY A 178 15.42 -2.90 -10.69
CA GLY A 178 14.16 -3.17 -11.40
C GLY A 178 13.25 -1.94 -11.61
N LEU A 179 13.55 -0.82 -10.95
CA LEU A 179 12.91 0.48 -11.17
C LEU A 179 13.83 1.52 -11.84
N SER A 180 15.08 1.17 -12.12
CA SER A 180 16.08 2.07 -12.69
C SER A 180 15.85 2.34 -14.18
N ARG A 181 16.30 3.50 -14.67
CA ARG A 181 16.20 3.89 -16.10
C ARG A 181 17.39 4.73 -16.54
N TYR A 182 17.59 4.80 -17.87
CA TYR A 182 18.50 5.78 -18.46
C TYR A 182 17.87 7.18 -18.51
N THR A 183 18.62 8.21 -18.14
CA THR A 183 18.21 9.64 -18.23
C THR A 183 17.88 10.10 -19.65
N LYS A 184 18.35 9.37 -20.67
CA LYS A 184 18.21 9.73 -22.10
C LYS A 184 16.90 9.29 -22.75
N GLU A 185 16.15 8.36 -22.13
CA GLU A 185 14.99 7.71 -22.76
C GLU A 185 13.69 8.52 -22.75
N GLY A 186 13.65 9.66 -22.06
CA GLY A 186 12.51 10.58 -22.04
C GLY A 186 12.69 11.85 -22.88
N ARG A 187 13.74 11.93 -23.72
CA ARG A 187 14.06 13.16 -24.48
C ARG A 187 13.05 13.42 -25.60
N PHE A 188 12.24 14.47 -25.41
CA PHE A 188 11.73 15.29 -26.52
C PHE A 188 12.41 16.66 -26.47
N ASN A 189 12.96 17.10 -27.60
CA ASN A 189 13.50 18.45 -27.84
C ASN A 189 14.45 19.00 -26.75
N ASP A 190 15.48 18.22 -26.38
CA ASP A 190 16.60 18.58 -25.48
C ASP A 190 16.25 19.12 -24.07
N HIS A 191 14.99 19.03 -23.65
CA HIS A 191 14.59 19.32 -22.27
C HIS A 191 14.89 18.12 -21.34
N LYS A 192 15.24 18.44 -20.08
CA LYS A 192 15.55 17.43 -19.04
C LYS A 192 14.37 16.50 -18.80
N VAL A 193 14.67 15.21 -18.59
CA VAL A 193 13.64 14.18 -18.46
C VAL A 193 12.88 14.28 -17.14
N LEU A 194 11.57 14.19 -17.27
CA LEU A 194 10.58 14.28 -16.20
C LEU A 194 9.85 12.93 -16.07
N PHE A 195 10.20 12.14 -15.06
CA PHE A 195 9.54 10.85 -14.81
C PHE A 195 8.16 11.05 -14.16
N THR A 196 7.13 10.36 -14.66
CA THR A 196 5.74 10.46 -14.16
C THR A 196 5.28 9.28 -13.31
N SER A 197 6.09 8.22 -13.18
CA SER A 197 5.75 7.04 -12.40
C SER A 197 6.01 7.24 -10.90
N LEU A 198 4.97 7.11 -10.08
CA LEU A 198 5.12 6.83 -8.64
C LEU A 198 5.93 5.54 -8.48
N ALA A 199 7.02 5.57 -7.72
CA ALA A 199 7.98 4.48 -7.60
C ALA A 199 8.66 4.49 -6.23
N GLY A 200 9.00 3.30 -5.72
CA GLY A 200 9.70 3.09 -4.46
C GLY A 200 8.84 3.22 -3.20
N SER A 201 9.41 2.85 -2.05
CA SER A 201 8.75 2.95 -0.74
C SER A 201 8.50 4.42 -0.35
N ILE A 202 7.27 4.79 0.02
CA ILE A 202 6.86 6.21 0.21
C ILE A 202 7.76 6.97 1.19
N ASP A 203 8.22 6.29 2.24
CA ASP A 203 9.09 6.83 3.29
C ASP A 203 10.43 7.41 2.78
N TYR A 204 10.85 7.03 1.56
CA TYR A 204 12.07 7.50 0.88
C TYR A 204 11.80 8.34 -0.38
N GLN A 205 10.54 8.56 -0.78
CA GLN A 205 10.20 9.30 -2.00
C GLN A 205 10.41 10.81 -1.86
N ALA A 206 10.87 11.45 -2.94
CA ALA A 206 11.07 12.90 -3.00
C ALA A 206 9.76 13.67 -3.25
N PRO A 207 9.63 14.94 -2.79
CA PRO A 207 8.38 15.72 -2.90
C PRO A 207 7.89 15.94 -4.34
N GLU A 208 8.78 15.91 -5.32
CA GLU A 208 8.46 16.02 -6.74
C GLU A 208 7.88 14.73 -7.35
N VAL A 209 8.24 13.55 -6.84
CA VAL A 209 7.61 12.26 -7.21
C VAL A 209 6.14 12.31 -6.83
N LEU A 210 5.88 12.72 -5.57
CA LEU A 210 4.55 12.87 -4.98
C LEU A 210 3.74 14.08 -5.52
N LYS A 211 4.27 14.83 -6.49
CA LYS A 211 3.55 15.91 -7.19
C LYS A 211 3.07 15.49 -8.58
N GLU A 212 3.46 14.31 -9.07
CA GLU A 212 2.95 13.65 -10.30
C GLU A 212 3.09 14.47 -11.61
N ARG A 213 3.80 15.60 -11.56
CA ARG A 213 4.07 16.52 -12.69
C ARG A 213 5.35 16.22 -13.47
N GLY A 214 6.09 15.19 -13.07
CA GLY A 214 7.44 14.92 -13.57
C GLY A 214 8.54 15.20 -12.53
N TYR A 215 9.58 14.36 -12.50
CA TYR A 215 10.79 14.58 -11.67
C TYR A 215 12.11 14.21 -12.38
N GLU A 216 13.19 14.89 -11.98
CA GLU A 216 14.57 14.57 -12.36
C GLU A 216 15.11 13.44 -11.46
N GLY A 217 15.32 12.26 -12.02
CA GLY A 217 15.59 11.04 -11.25
C GLY A 217 16.87 11.07 -10.39
N SER A 218 17.91 11.79 -10.83
CA SER A 218 19.16 11.91 -10.07
C SER A 218 18.97 12.73 -8.79
N SER A 219 18.22 13.82 -8.84
CA SER A 219 17.87 14.59 -7.64
C SER A 219 16.97 13.78 -6.70
N CYS A 220 16.06 12.96 -7.23
CA CYS A 220 15.27 12.02 -6.42
C CYS A 220 16.16 11.02 -5.65
N ASP A 221 17.13 10.40 -6.33
CA ASP A 221 18.08 9.49 -5.67
C ASP A 221 18.82 10.18 -4.51
N MET A 222 19.21 11.46 -4.67
CA MET A 222 19.89 12.23 -3.61
C MET A 222 18.99 12.53 -2.39
N TRP A 223 17.68 12.74 -2.59
CA TRP A 223 16.74 12.86 -1.47
C TRP A 223 16.64 11.53 -0.70
N SER A 224 16.52 10.42 -1.41
CA SER A 224 16.47 9.09 -0.82
C SER A 224 17.77 8.75 -0.07
N CYS A 225 18.94 9.17 -0.58
CA CYS A 225 20.21 9.14 0.17
C CYS A 225 20.14 9.96 1.47
N GLY A 226 19.55 11.16 1.44
CA GLY A 226 19.29 11.97 2.65
C GLY A 226 18.43 11.24 3.68
N CYS A 227 17.37 10.53 3.25
CA CYS A 227 16.55 9.69 4.13
C CYS A 227 17.36 8.53 4.74
N VAL A 228 18.21 7.85 3.96
CA VAL A 228 19.07 6.75 4.45
C VAL A 228 20.12 7.27 5.44
N LEU A 229 20.74 8.42 5.20
CA LEU A 229 21.70 9.02 6.13
C LEU A 229 21.04 9.41 7.46
N PHE A 230 19.87 10.05 7.39
CA PHE A 230 19.10 10.36 8.60
C PHE A 230 18.72 9.08 9.36
N PHE A 231 18.28 8.03 8.65
CA PHE A 231 17.93 6.75 9.28
C PHE A 231 19.12 6.08 9.98
N MET A 232 20.29 6.05 9.35
CA MET A 232 21.53 5.54 9.98
C MET A 232 21.89 6.27 11.26
N LEU A 233 21.78 7.61 11.29
CA LEU A 233 22.19 8.43 12.45
C LEU A 233 21.14 8.53 13.55
N CYS A 234 19.86 8.53 13.20
CA CYS A 234 18.76 8.75 14.14
C CYS A 234 18.09 7.46 14.63
N GLY A 235 18.12 6.38 13.83
CA GLY A 235 17.41 5.12 14.11
C GLY A 235 15.95 5.08 13.61
N TYR A 236 15.49 6.15 12.97
CA TYR A 236 14.16 6.27 12.37
C TYR A 236 14.20 7.10 11.08
N LEU A 237 13.18 6.96 10.24
CA LEU A 237 13.08 7.66 8.95
C LEU A 237 12.49 9.07 9.11
N PRO A 238 12.96 10.08 8.37
CA PRO A 238 12.68 11.49 8.66
C PRO A 238 11.20 11.91 8.49
N PHE A 239 10.49 11.28 7.55
CA PHE A 239 9.12 11.65 7.19
C PHE A 239 8.07 10.57 7.47
N THR A 240 8.49 9.38 7.91
CA THR A 240 7.60 8.25 8.19
C THR A 240 6.58 8.63 9.26
N ASP A 241 5.33 8.29 9.00
CA ASP A 241 4.20 8.58 9.86
C ASP A 241 3.21 7.40 9.89
N ARG A 242 2.17 7.50 10.72
CA ARG A 242 1.20 6.42 11.02
C ARG A 242 0.40 5.95 9.79
N SER A 243 0.30 6.78 8.76
CA SER A 243 -0.26 6.43 7.45
C SER A 243 0.40 7.19 6.31
N ASP A 244 0.45 6.59 5.12
CA ASP A 244 1.08 7.13 3.92
C ASP A 244 0.58 8.52 3.53
N GLY A 245 -0.66 8.88 3.86
CA GLY A 245 -1.20 10.24 3.65
C GLY A 245 -0.53 11.31 4.54
N LEU A 246 -0.16 10.95 5.78
CA LEU A 246 0.60 11.81 6.69
C LEU A 246 2.08 11.85 6.28
N THR A 247 2.66 10.71 5.90
CA THR A 247 4.01 10.65 5.30
C THR A 247 4.09 11.56 4.05
N ARG A 248 3.10 11.48 3.13
CA ARG A 248 2.98 12.37 1.96
C ARG A 248 2.87 13.84 2.36
N LYS A 249 2.06 14.18 3.37
CA LYS A 249 1.95 15.54 3.93
C LYS A 249 3.30 16.05 4.42
N ARG A 250 4.03 15.25 5.21
CA ARG A 250 5.35 15.59 5.79
C ARG A 250 6.46 15.72 4.75
N ILE A 251 6.47 14.87 3.72
CA ILE A 251 7.39 15.00 2.59
C ILE A 251 7.09 16.30 1.83
N LEU A 252 5.82 16.56 1.49
CA LEU A 252 5.41 17.75 0.75
C LEU A 252 5.65 19.07 1.50
N SER A 253 5.57 19.07 2.84
CA SER A 253 5.88 20.22 3.72
C SER A 253 7.32 20.26 4.24
N CYS A 254 8.12 19.22 3.99
CA CYS A 254 9.47 19.01 4.53
C CYS A 254 9.58 19.04 6.07
N GLN A 255 8.67 18.35 6.74
CA GLN A 255 8.59 18.26 8.20
C GLN A 255 9.27 16.99 8.73
N TYR A 256 10.52 17.16 9.19
CA TYR A 256 11.33 16.15 9.88
C TYR A 256 12.12 16.77 11.04
N ASN A 257 12.66 15.96 11.94
CA ASN A 257 13.39 16.42 13.13
C ASN A 257 14.82 16.90 12.80
N LYS A 258 14.92 18.12 12.27
CA LYS A 258 16.20 18.76 11.90
C LYS A 258 17.16 18.96 13.08
N THR A 259 16.61 19.03 14.29
CA THR A 259 17.34 19.28 15.55
C THR A 259 17.39 18.02 16.44
N SER A 260 17.36 16.84 15.82
CA SER A 260 17.53 15.56 16.52
C SER A 260 18.86 15.54 17.28
N ARG A 261 18.82 15.17 18.58
CA ARG A 261 19.98 15.13 19.48
C ARG A 261 21.07 14.13 19.07
N TYR A 262 20.83 13.30 18.06
CA TYR A 262 21.79 12.35 17.50
C TYR A 262 22.57 12.91 16.30
N LEU A 263 22.17 14.08 15.77
CA LEU A 263 22.87 14.75 14.68
C LEU A 263 23.86 15.78 15.24
N THR A 264 25.11 15.71 14.80
CA THR A 264 26.04 16.84 14.91
C THR A 264 25.69 17.92 13.89
N GLU A 265 26.16 19.14 14.13
CA GLU A 265 25.92 20.30 13.26
C GLU A 265 26.25 20.03 11.79
N GLN A 266 27.40 19.39 11.51
CA GLN A 266 27.82 19.05 10.15
C GLN A 266 26.99 17.91 9.52
N ALA A 267 26.49 16.96 10.32
CA ALA A 267 25.58 15.93 9.82
C ALA A 267 24.20 16.51 9.49
N ALA A 268 23.68 17.37 10.36
CA ALA A 268 22.42 18.07 10.17
C ALA A 268 22.45 18.99 8.93
N ASP A 269 23.56 19.71 8.71
CA ASP A 269 23.75 20.56 7.52
C ASP A 269 23.75 19.75 6.21
N LEU A 270 24.48 18.63 6.16
CA LEU A 270 24.48 17.76 4.98
C LEU A 270 23.08 17.19 4.70
N ILE A 271 22.36 16.74 5.73
CA ILE A 271 20.99 16.24 5.60
C ILE A 271 20.04 17.37 5.15
N ALA A 272 20.21 18.60 5.65
CA ALA A 272 19.42 19.75 5.23
C ALA A 272 19.59 20.10 3.74
N HIS A 273 20.81 19.94 3.21
CA HIS A 273 21.13 20.12 1.79
C HIS A 273 20.67 18.97 0.87
N LEU A 274 20.45 17.77 1.42
CA LEU A 274 19.87 16.62 0.71
C LEU A 274 18.33 16.60 0.77
N LEU A 275 17.73 17.02 1.89
CA LEU A 275 16.28 17.08 2.09
C LEU A 275 15.68 18.44 1.69
N VAL A 276 16.15 18.98 0.55
CA VAL A 276 15.63 20.21 -0.07
C VAL A 276 14.42 19.90 -0.97
N PRO A 277 13.24 20.50 -0.75
CA PRO A 277 12.02 20.19 -1.53
C PRO A 277 11.99 20.72 -2.98
N PHE A 278 12.98 21.53 -3.36
CA PHE A 278 13.14 22.06 -4.70
C PHE A 278 14.31 21.35 -5.40
N PRO A 279 14.08 20.51 -6.42
CA PRO A 279 15.07 19.54 -6.89
C PRO A 279 16.39 20.12 -7.41
N SER A 280 16.38 21.35 -7.94
CA SER A 280 17.58 22.02 -8.47
C SER A 280 18.35 22.84 -7.43
N ALA A 281 17.91 22.83 -6.16
CA ALA A 281 18.65 23.38 -5.02
C ALA A 281 19.12 22.27 -4.05
N ARG A 282 18.91 21.01 -4.43
CA ARG A 282 19.36 19.82 -3.69
C ARG A 282 20.77 19.45 -4.12
N TYR A 283 21.62 19.04 -3.18
CA TYR A 283 23.01 18.65 -3.48
C TYR A 283 23.08 17.46 -4.45
N THR A 284 24.02 17.55 -5.41
CA THR A 284 24.44 16.43 -6.26
C THR A 284 25.47 15.56 -5.55
N THR A 285 25.82 14.39 -6.10
CA THR A 285 26.87 13.54 -5.54
C THR A 285 28.20 14.27 -5.40
N SER A 286 28.61 15.08 -6.38
CA SER A 286 29.83 15.88 -6.32
C SER A 286 29.78 17.01 -5.28
N ASP A 287 28.60 17.52 -4.92
CA ASP A 287 28.46 18.47 -3.79
C ASP A 287 28.64 17.75 -2.45
N VAL A 288 28.08 16.55 -2.32
CA VAL A 288 28.28 15.68 -1.15
C VAL A 288 29.76 15.31 -0.97
N ILE A 289 30.47 14.95 -2.05
CA ILE A 289 31.92 14.61 -2.04
C ILE A 289 32.79 15.81 -1.59
N ARG A 290 32.31 17.05 -1.79
CA ARG A 290 32.95 18.28 -1.31
C ARG A 290 32.60 18.63 0.15
N HIS A 291 31.51 18.11 0.70
CA HIS A 291 31.00 18.52 2.00
C HIS A 291 31.94 18.14 3.17
N PRO A 292 32.23 19.04 4.14
CA PRO A 292 33.18 18.78 5.23
C PRO A 292 32.92 17.46 5.98
N TRP A 293 31.66 17.19 6.35
CA TRP A 293 31.26 15.97 7.04
C TRP A 293 31.66 14.69 6.29
N PHE A 294 31.52 14.69 4.97
CA PHE A 294 31.74 13.52 4.12
C PHE A 294 33.23 13.22 3.90
N ARG A 295 34.08 14.25 3.98
CA ARG A 295 35.53 14.14 3.71
C ARG A 295 36.33 13.57 4.89
N ILE A 296 35.75 13.49 6.09
CA ILE A 296 36.38 12.89 7.26
C ILE A 296 36.61 11.39 7.00
N ASN A 297 37.86 10.94 7.15
CA ASN A 297 38.30 9.55 6.95
C ASN A 297 37.97 8.95 5.56
N LEU A 298 37.76 9.79 4.53
CA LEU A 298 37.46 9.36 3.17
C LEU A 298 38.71 8.79 2.47
N ASP A 299 38.57 7.59 1.88
CA ASP A 299 39.60 7.00 1.00
C ASP A 299 39.74 7.82 -0.30
N PRO A 300 40.92 8.39 -0.61
CA PRO A 300 41.15 9.13 -1.86
C PRO A 300 40.85 8.33 -3.12
N ASN A 301 40.96 7.00 -3.08
CA ASN A 301 40.73 6.12 -4.23
C ASN A 301 39.25 5.91 -4.55
N MET A 302 38.32 6.33 -3.68
CA MET A 302 36.89 6.10 -3.84
C MET A 302 36.24 7.02 -4.90
N PHE A 303 36.85 8.17 -5.20
CA PHE A 303 36.33 9.19 -6.13
C PHE A 303 37.44 9.79 -7.04
N PRO A 304 38.15 8.97 -7.84
CA PRO A 304 39.39 9.37 -8.51
C PRO A 304 39.25 10.50 -9.54
N ASP A 305 38.05 10.73 -10.08
CA ASP A 305 37.81 11.78 -11.09
C ASP A 305 37.39 13.13 -10.47
N ASP A 306 36.95 13.16 -9.21
CA ASP A 306 36.45 14.37 -8.52
C ASP A 306 37.50 15.00 -7.57
N THR A 307 38.70 14.42 -7.46
CA THR A 307 39.82 14.94 -6.65
C THR A 307 40.58 16.07 -7.35
N VAL A 308 39.93 17.22 -7.53
CA VAL A 308 40.57 18.47 -7.97
C VAL A 308 40.52 19.51 -6.84
N GLU A 309 41.64 20.16 -6.55
CA GLU A 309 41.76 21.15 -5.47
C GLU A 309 40.96 22.46 -5.75
N PRO A 310 40.50 23.17 -4.70
CA PRO A 310 39.64 24.33 -4.86
C PRO A 310 40.40 25.60 -5.30
N THR A 311 40.42 25.86 -6.61
CA THR A 311 40.93 27.11 -7.18
C THR A 311 39.99 28.30 -6.87
N VAL A 312 40.56 29.47 -6.63
CA VAL A 312 39.88 30.65 -6.04
C VAL A 312 39.08 31.48 -7.06
N MET A 313 38.02 32.13 -6.55
CA MET A 313 37.18 33.26 -7.05
C MET A 313 37.67 34.03 -8.31
N SER A 314 36.80 34.57 -9.18
CA SER A 314 35.82 35.64 -8.84
C SER A 314 34.78 35.91 -9.96
N PRO A 315 33.73 36.73 -9.72
CA PRO A 315 32.55 36.84 -10.60
C PRO A 315 32.59 38.01 -11.61
N ASN A 316 31.81 37.87 -12.70
CA ASN A 316 31.02 38.95 -13.30
C ASN A 316 30.09 38.38 -14.40
N GLY A 317 28.88 38.94 -14.57
CA GLY A 317 27.93 38.43 -15.57
C GLY A 317 26.47 38.86 -15.40
N ALA A 318 26.20 40.14 -15.10
CA ALA A 318 24.84 40.66 -15.13
C ALA A 318 24.37 40.87 -16.58
N GLY A 319 23.18 40.39 -16.93
CA GLY A 319 22.62 40.45 -18.27
C GLY A 319 21.10 40.27 -18.24
N GLU A 320 20.41 41.39 -18.47
CA GLU A 320 18.96 41.57 -18.50
C GLU A 320 18.25 40.65 -19.53
N PHE A 321 16.92 40.46 -19.40
CA PHE A 321 16.00 40.97 -20.43
C PHE A 321 14.50 41.00 -20.03
N ILE A 322 13.91 42.20 -20.16
CA ILE A 322 12.52 42.55 -20.48
C ILE A 322 11.35 41.86 -19.72
N GLN A 323 10.65 42.69 -18.94
CA GLN A 323 9.28 42.51 -18.50
C GLN A 323 8.28 42.95 -19.60
N ARG A 324 7.19 42.20 -19.84
CA ARG A 324 6.10 42.65 -20.72
C ARG A 324 4.73 42.14 -20.26
N ALA A 325 3.97 43.00 -19.60
CA ALA A 325 2.58 42.73 -19.24
C ALA A 325 1.63 43.09 -20.39
N ILE A 326 0.69 42.21 -20.72
CA ILE A 326 -0.48 42.50 -21.58
C ILE A 326 -1.69 41.78 -20.98
N THR A 327 -2.71 42.55 -20.59
CA THR A 327 -4.05 42.05 -20.27
C THR A 327 -4.96 42.09 -21.50
N PRO A 328 -5.81 41.07 -21.69
CA PRO A 328 -7.08 41.21 -22.38
C PRO A 328 -8.26 41.15 -21.39
N PRO A 329 -9.46 41.64 -21.75
CA PRO A 329 -10.58 41.83 -20.83
C PRO A 329 -11.50 40.60 -20.69
N VAL A 330 -12.33 40.65 -19.65
CA VAL A 330 -13.54 39.80 -19.50
C VAL A 330 -14.52 40.08 -20.64
N SER A 331 -15.11 39.02 -21.19
CA SER A 331 -16.39 39.11 -21.91
C SER A 331 -17.26 37.90 -21.54
N THR A 332 -18.49 38.17 -21.10
CA THR A 332 -19.48 37.17 -20.71
C THR A 332 -20.33 36.76 -21.92
N ALA A 333 -20.34 35.47 -22.27
CA ALA A 333 -21.26 34.90 -23.26
C ALA A 333 -22.07 33.77 -22.61
N SER A 334 -23.39 33.91 -22.61
CA SER A 334 -24.31 32.88 -22.11
C SER A 334 -24.35 31.70 -23.08
N PHE A 335 -24.18 30.48 -22.57
CA PHE A 335 -24.67 29.28 -23.25
C PHE A 335 -26.08 29.00 -22.77
N ALA A 336 -27.05 29.15 -23.67
CA ALA A 336 -28.45 28.88 -23.39
C ALA A 336 -28.68 27.37 -23.13
N ALA A 337 -29.63 27.06 -22.24
CA ALA A 337 -30.03 25.70 -21.98
C ALA A 337 -30.64 25.06 -23.24
N ALA A 338 -30.16 23.87 -23.61
CA ALA A 338 -30.83 23.02 -24.58
C ALA A 338 -32.04 22.34 -23.92
N PRO A 339 -33.17 22.17 -24.63
CA PRO A 339 -34.32 21.43 -24.09
C PRO A 339 -33.98 19.94 -23.96
N SER A 340 -34.43 19.32 -22.88
CA SER A 340 -34.30 17.88 -22.66
C SER A 340 -35.16 17.09 -23.68
N PRO A 341 -34.71 15.89 -24.10
CA PRO A 341 -35.54 15.00 -24.90
C PRO A 341 -36.70 14.45 -24.06
N THR A 342 -37.88 14.34 -24.65
CA THR A 342 -39.03 13.70 -24.00
C THR A 342 -38.83 12.20 -23.94
N THR A 343 -38.56 11.70 -22.73
CA THR A 343 -38.60 10.27 -22.38
C THR A 343 -39.97 9.65 -22.62
N SER A 344 -40.02 8.35 -22.89
CA SER A 344 -41.26 7.60 -22.78
C SER A 344 -41.65 7.46 -21.32
N LYS A 345 -42.96 7.40 -21.02
CA LYS A 345 -43.44 7.05 -19.66
C LYS A 345 -42.93 5.69 -19.17
N ALA A 346 -42.59 4.78 -20.07
CA ALA A 346 -41.94 3.51 -19.71
C ALA A 346 -40.48 3.73 -19.26
N ASP A 347 -39.74 4.59 -19.96
CA ASP A 347 -38.35 4.95 -19.61
C ASP A 347 -38.32 5.67 -18.25
N GLU A 348 -39.32 6.52 -17.96
CA GLU A 348 -39.48 7.19 -16.67
C GLU A 348 -39.74 6.19 -15.52
N MET A 349 -40.55 5.14 -15.74
CA MET A 349 -40.76 4.09 -14.74
C MET A 349 -39.50 3.23 -14.54
N HIS A 350 -38.78 2.89 -15.61
CA HIS A 350 -37.51 2.18 -15.56
C HIS A 350 -36.44 2.97 -14.79
N GLN A 351 -36.28 4.27 -15.10
CA GLN A 351 -35.38 5.18 -14.38
C GLN A 351 -35.80 5.35 -12.92
N ALA A 352 -37.11 5.45 -12.62
CA ALA A 352 -37.61 5.53 -11.24
C ALA A 352 -37.28 4.28 -10.42
N PHE A 353 -37.41 3.08 -11.01
CA PHE A 353 -37.01 1.83 -10.37
C PHE A 353 -35.49 1.83 -10.10
N GLN A 354 -34.68 2.10 -11.12
CA GLN A 354 -33.21 2.10 -11.00
C GLN A 354 -32.67 3.12 -10.00
N SER A 355 -33.24 4.33 -9.99
CA SER A 355 -32.95 5.39 -9.01
C SER A 355 -33.30 4.96 -7.58
N CYS A 356 -34.45 4.30 -7.37
CA CYS A 356 -34.84 3.85 -6.03
C CYS A 356 -34.10 2.57 -5.57
N ASN A 357 -33.50 1.80 -6.50
CA ASN A 357 -32.76 0.56 -6.22
C ASN A 357 -31.32 0.86 -5.75
N ILE A 358 -31.20 1.47 -4.56
CA ILE A 358 -29.93 1.98 -4.04
C ILE A 358 -28.89 0.87 -3.81
N THR A 359 -29.32 -0.32 -3.40
CA THR A 359 -28.42 -1.47 -3.20
C THR A 359 -28.01 -2.17 -4.50
N GLY A 360 -28.71 -1.89 -5.59
CA GLY A 360 -28.44 -2.39 -6.93
C GLY A 360 -28.66 -3.90 -7.10
N ASP A 361 -29.42 -4.56 -6.23
CA ASP A 361 -29.57 -6.03 -6.21
C ASP A 361 -30.57 -6.57 -7.26
N GLY A 362 -31.36 -5.68 -7.86
CA GLY A 362 -32.40 -6.01 -8.86
C GLY A 362 -33.83 -5.91 -8.34
N PHE A 363 -34.04 -5.67 -7.05
CA PHE A 363 -35.33 -5.57 -6.40
C PHE A 363 -35.49 -4.24 -5.65
N LEU A 364 -36.72 -3.79 -5.40
CA LEU A 364 -36.99 -2.75 -4.41
C LEU A 364 -37.47 -3.41 -3.12
N ASN A 365 -36.71 -3.23 -2.04
CA ASN A 365 -37.16 -3.58 -0.71
C ASN A 365 -37.93 -2.41 -0.04
N LYS A 366 -38.65 -2.76 1.03
CA LYS A 366 -39.48 -1.84 1.83
C LYS A 366 -38.68 -0.66 2.40
N GLU A 367 -37.40 -0.86 2.70
CA GLU A 367 -36.51 0.15 3.27
C GLU A 367 -36.03 1.15 2.21
N GLU A 368 -35.73 0.71 0.99
CA GLU A 368 -35.46 1.59 -0.17
C GLU A 368 -36.70 2.41 -0.56
N VAL A 369 -37.89 1.79 -0.52
CA VAL A 369 -39.16 2.51 -0.68
C VAL A 369 -39.36 3.54 0.43
N ARG A 370 -39.02 3.23 1.68
CA ARG A 370 -39.09 4.20 2.79
C ARG A 370 -38.15 5.39 2.57
N ASP A 371 -36.91 5.17 2.15
CA ASP A 371 -35.96 6.24 1.81
C ASP A 371 -36.46 7.11 0.65
N ALA A 372 -37.01 6.49 -0.40
CA ALA A 372 -37.59 7.20 -1.53
C ALA A 372 -38.77 8.10 -1.09
N LEU A 373 -39.68 7.58 -0.27
CA LEU A 373 -40.80 8.36 0.29
C LEU A 373 -40.31 9.49 1.20
N ILE A 374 -39.32 9.25 2.07
CA ILE A 374 -38.70 10.28 2.92
C ILE A 374 -38.09 11.40 2.05
N LYS A 375 -37.38 11.05 0.98
CA LYS A 375 -36.76 12.05 0.08
C LYS A 375 -37.79 12.83 -0.72
N LEU A 376 -38.86 12.18 -1.23
CA LEU A 376 -39.99 12.86 -1.85
C LEU A 376 -40.69 13.82 -0.87
N ASN A 377 -40.77 13.47 0.41
CA ASN A 377 -41.30 14.29 1.50
C ASN A 377 -40.27 15.29 2.07
N GLY A 378 -39.24 15.65 1.32
CA GLY A 378 -38.26 16.68 1.68
C GLY A 378 -37.33 16.32 2.84
N GLY A 379 -37.16 15.03 3.14
CA GLY A 379 -36.34 14.52 4.24
C GLY A 379 -37.10 14.28 5.56
N ASN A 380 -38.42 14.49 5.58
CA ASN A 380 -39.25 14.22 6.76
C ASN A 380 -39.51 12.72 6.93
N GLN A 381 -39.57 12.25 8.18
CA GLN A 381 -39.87 10.86 8.52
C GLN A 381 -41.24 10.43 7.96
N VAL A 382 -41.30 9.24 7.38
CA VAL A 382 -42.51 8.61 6.84
C VAL A 382 -42.93 7.45 7.74
N THR A 383 -44.23 7.27 7.93
CA THR A 383 -44.76 6.22 8.81
C THR A 383 -44.72 4.84 8.16
N GLU A 384 -44.64 3.81 9.01
CA GLU A 384 -44.73 2.40 8.62
C GLU A 384 -46.06 2.04 7.91
N GLN A 385 -47.12 2.85 8.08
CA GLN A 385 -48.37 2.67 7.34
C GLN A 385 -48.28 3.24 5.92
N GLU A 386 -47.72 4.43 5.72
CA GLU A 386 -47.53 5.03 4.39
C GLU A 386 -46.65 4.15 3.48
N VAL A 387 -45.62 3.52 4.04
CA VAL A 387 -44.80 2.53 3.31
C VAL A 387 -45.63 1.31 2.89
N LYS A 388 -46.48 0.77 3.78
CA LYS A 388 -47.38 -0.34 3.45
C LYS A 388 -48.42 0.03 2.39
N ASP A 389 -49.00 1.23 2.51
CA ASP A 389 -49.98 1.76 1.57
C ASP A 389 -49.36 1.89 0.16
N PHE A 390 -48.10 2.36 0.07
CA PHE A 390 -47.35 2.38 -1.20
C PHE A 390 -47.10 0.95 -1.72
N MET A 391 -46.49 0.07 -0.91
CA MET A 391 -46.15 -1.30 -1.31
C MET A 391 -47.37 -2.11 -1.78
N SER A 392 -48.56 -1.85 -1.22
CA SER A 392 -49.82 -2.56 -1.55
C SER A 392 -50.30 -2.42 -3.00
N ASN A 393 -49.74 -1.48 -3.78
CA ASN A 393 -50.08 -1.29 -5.20
C ASN A 393 -49.36 -2.28 -6.12
N PHE A 394 -48.39 -3.03 -5.59
CA PHE A 394 -47.50 -3.94 -6.31
C PHE A 394 -47.60 -5.35 -5.73
N GLN A 395 -47.42 -6.39 -6.55
CA GLN A 395 -47.12 -7.72 -6.04
C GLN A 395 -45.70 -7.74 -5.46
N VAL A 396 -45.46 -8.64 -4.50
CA VAL A 396 -44.16 -8.84 -3.87
C VAL A 396 -43.77 -10.31 -3.89
N ASP A 397 -42.46 -10.57 -3.86
CA ASP A 397 -41.91 -11.93 -3.72
C ASP A 397 -42.06 -12.49 -2.29
N GLN A 398 -41.47 -13.66 -2.03
CA GLN A 398 -41.56 -14.33 -0.73
C GLN A 398 -40.79 -13.58 0.37
N GLU A 399 -39.84 -12.73 -0.03
CA GLU A 399 -39.03 -11.86 0.81
C GLU A 399 -39.65 -10.46 1.00
N GLY A 400 -40.77 -10.14 0.33
CA GLY A 400 -41.48 -8.87 0.44
C GLY A 400 -40.97 -7.74 -0.45
N ARG A 401 -40.29 -8.07 -1.55
CA ARG A 401 -39.65 -7.12 -2.50
C ARG A 401 -40.40 -7.05 -3.83
N ILE A 402 -40.24 -5.94 -4.54
CA ILE A 402 -40.85 -5.67 -5.86
C ILE A 402 -39.79 -5.80 -6.97
N THR A 403 -40.08 -6.45 -8.09
CA THR A 403 -39.19 -6.51 -9.28
C THR A 403 -39.42 -5.32 -10.22
N GLU A 404 -38.51 -5.10 -11.19
CA GLU A 404 -38.68 -4.00 -12.15
C GLU A 404 -39.97 -4.15 -12.98
N GLU A 405 -40.27 -5.37 -13.44
CA GLU A 405 -41.47 -5.66 -14.23
C GLU A 405 -42.75 -5.40 -13.42
N GLU A 406 -42.77 -5.83 -12.15
CA GLU A 406 -43.93 -5.62 -11.29
C GLU A 406 -44.07 -4.15 -10.86
N PHE A 407 -42.97 -3.40 -10.70
CA PHE A 407 -43.02 -1.97 -10.49
C PHE A 407 -43.66 -1.24 -11.69
N VAL A 408 -43.22 -1.55 -12.91
CA VAL A 408 -43.79 -0.99 -14.15
C VAL A 408 -45.26 -1.39 -14.33
N MET A 409 -45.61 -2.65 -14.08
CA MET A 409 -47.00 -3.13 -14.19
C MET A 409 -47.92 -2.53 -13.13
N GLY A 410 -47.50 -2.53 -11.86
CA GLY A 410 -48.24 -1.94 -10.74
C GLY A 410 -48.43 -0.42 -10.92
N TRP A 411 -47.38 0.31 -11.31
CA TRP A 411 -47.47 1.75 -11.57
C TRP A 411 -48.38 2.07 -12.76
N THR A 412 -48.34 1.26 -13.83
CA THR A 412 -49.24 1.43 -14.99
C THR A 412 -50.70 1.16 -14.60
N LYS A 413 -50.95 0.12 -13.81
CA LYS A 413 -52.28 -0.30 -13.35
C LYS A 413 -52.93 0.68 -12.38
N HIS A 414 -52.13 1.26 -11.47
CA HIS A 414 -52.59 2.18 -10.41
C HIS A 414 -52.16 3.63 -10.67
N GLN A 415 -51.94 4.01 -11.94
CA GLN A 415 -51.36 5.30 -12.34
C GLN A 415 -52.13 6.52 -11.79
N ASN A 416 -53.45 6.43 -11.60
CA ASN A 416 -54.26 7.53 -11.07
C ASN A 416 -54.05 7.75 -9.56
N ASP A 417 -53.90 6.66 -8.80
CA ASP A 417 -53.80 6.69 -7.33
C ASP A 417 -52.35 6.91 -6.87
N LEU A 418 -51.38 6.39 -7.61
CA LEU A 418 -49.95 6.65 -7.39
C LEU A 418 -49.56 8.03 -7.95
N GLY A 419 -49.91 8.33 -9.20
CA GLY A 419 -49.51 9.57 -9.89
C GLY A 419 -50.19 10.85 -9.39
N SER A 420 -51.20 10.74 -8.52
CA SER A 420 -51.79 11.88 -7.79
C SER A 420 -51.12 12.14 -6.42
N LYS A 421 -50.33 11.18 -5.91
CA LYS A 421 -49.61 11.27 -4.64
C LYS A 421 -48.09 11.43 -4.82
N TYR A 422 -47.52 10.82 -5.86
CA TYR A 422 -46.09 10.65 -6.04
C TYR A 422 -45.65 11.10 -7.44
N ASP A 423 -44.55 11.84 -7.48
CA ASP A 423 -44.01 12.43 -8.71
C ASP A 423 -42.97 11.48 -9.33
N LEU A 424 -43.38 10.76 -10.39
CA LEU A 424 -42.52 9.79 -11.08
C LEU A 424 -41.27 10.43 -11.68
N SER A 425 -41.35 11.69 -12.15
CA SER A 425 -40.20 12.40 -12.72
C SER A 425 -39.17 12.75 -11.65
N LYS A 426 -39.62 13.07 -10.42
CA LYS A 426 -38.72 13.14 -9.25
C LYS A 426 -38.17 11.77 -8.87
N MET A 427 -38.97 10.69 -8.94
CA MET A 427 -38.49 9.34 -8.64
C MET A 427 -37.39 8.88 -9.61
N ALA A 428 -37.51 9.19 -10.91
CA ALA A 428 -36.49 8.91 -11.94
C ALA A 428 -35.14 9.60 -11.69
N HIS A 429 -35.13 10.64 -10.84
CA HIS A 429 -33.95 11.45 -10.54
C HIS A 429 -33.67 11.56 -9.02
N LEU A 430 -34.19 10.61 -8.25
CA LEU A 430 -34.23 10.67 -6.78
C LEU A 430 -32.89 10.35 -6.13
N PHE A 431 -32.20 9.32 -6.59
CA PHE A 431 -30.84 9.00 -6.13
C PHE A 431 -29.90 8.79 -7.31
N HIS A 432 -28.73 9.43 -7.25
CA HIS A 432 -27.68 9.34 -8.27
C HIS A 432 -26.35 9.05 -7.57
N TYR A 433 -26.09 7.78 -7.29
CA TYR A 433 -24.83 7.34 -6.67
C TYR A 433 -23.92 6.71 -7.72
N ASP A 434 -22.90 7.44 -8.17
CA ASP A 434 -21.82 6.92 -9.03
C ASP A 434 -20.79 6.16 -8.16
N LEU A 435 -21.22 5.01 -7.61
CA LEU A 435 -20.50 4.24 -6.60
C LEU A 435 -20.57 2.72 -6.86
N GLU A 436 -19.56 1.98 -6.41
CA GLU A 436 -19.53 0.51 -6.44
C GLU A 436 -20.72 -0.06 -5.61
N LYS A 437 -21.54 -0.97 -6.17
CA LYS A 437 -22.78 -1.48 -5.52
C LYS A 437 -22.49 -2.14 -4.17
N GLU A 438 -21.38 -2.86 -4.10
CA GLU A 438 -20.86 -3.52 -2.92
C GLU A 438 -20.62 -2.52 -1.78
N PHE A 439 -20.16 -1.30 -2.07
CA PHE A 439 -19.98 -0.25 -1.06
C PHE A 439 -21.33 0.22 -0.51
N LEU A 440 -22.30 0.51 -1.39
CA LEU A 440 -23.66 0.90 -0.99
C LEU A 440 -24.34 -0.16 -0.11
N GLN A 441 -24.14 -1.46 -0.40
CA GLN A 441 -24.65 -2.55 0.42
C GLN A 441 -24.02 -2.66 1.81
N VAL A 442 -22.73 -2.32 1.97
CA VAL A 442 -22.09 -2.28 3.30
C VAL A 442 -22.51 -1.01 4.07
N VAL A 443 -22.62 0.14 3.38
CA VAL A 443 -23.13 1.39 3.96
C VAL A 443 -24.60 1.24 4.41
N ARG A 444 -25.45 0.52 3.66
CA ARG A 444 -26.82 0.16 4.07
C ARG A 444 -26.84 -0.61 5.40
N LYS A 445 -26.08 -1.70 5.48
CA LYS A 445 -25.94 -2.51 6.70
C LYS A 445 -25.37 -1.73 7.88
N ALA A 446 -24.57 -0.68 7.64
CA ALA A 446 -24.08 0.22 8.67
C ALA A 446 -25.16 1.21 9.15
N PHE A 447 -26.01 1.72 8.25
CA PHE A 447 -27.16 2.57 8.59
C PHE A 447 -28.21 1.82 9.41
N ASP A 448 -28.66 0.66 8.92
CA ASP A 448 -29.73 -0.14 9.54
C ASP A 448 -29.36 -0.67 10.94
N LEU A 449 -28.06 -0.80 11.23
CA LEU A 449 -27.54 -1.18 12.54
C LEU A 449 -27.72 -0.06 13.60
N ILE A 450 -27.76 1.21 13.16
CA ILE A 450 -28.07 2.36 14.02
C ILE A 450 -29.57 2.64 14.03
N ASP A 451 -30.22 2.54 12.86
CA ASP A 451 -31.66 2.60 12.71
C ASP A 451 -32.32 1.22 12.86
N ALA A 452 -32.07 0.55 13.98
CA ALA A 452 -32.61 -0.78 14.28
C ALA A 452 -34.15 -0.83 14.44
N GLU A 453 -34.81 0.33 14.43
CA GLU A 453 -36.27 0.49 14.38
C GLU A 453 -36.80 0.67 12.94
N HIS A 454 -35.90 0.71 11.95
CA HIS A 454 -36.15 0.96 10.52
C HIS A 454 -37.05 2.19 10.27
N SER A 455 -36.78 3.29 10.98
CA SER A 455 -37.55 4.53 10.86
C SER A 455 -37.11 5.44 9.70
N GLY A 456 -36.08 5.05 8.94
CA GLY A 456 -35.46 5.79 7.85
C GLY A 456 -34.59 6.98 8.28
N ILE A 457 -34.38 7.17 9.59
CA ILE A 457 -33.58 8.27 10.15
C ILE A 457 -32.80 7.89 11.41
N ILE A 458 -31.54 8.34 11.47
CA ILE A 458 -30.67 8.28 12.65
C ILE A 458 -30.79 9.61 13.42
N THR A 459 -31.01 9.55 14.74
CA THR A 459 -31.00 10.72 15.63
C THR A 459 -29.81 10.67 16.61
N LYS A 460 -29.57 11.76 17.36
CA LYS A 460 -28.53 11.82 18.42
C LYS A 460 -28.75 10.74 19.49
N GLU A 461 -30.01 10.39 19.77
CA GLU A 461 -30.42 9.40 20.77
C GLU A 461 -30.11 7.97 20.29
N LYS A 462 -30.36 7.68 19.01
CA LYS A 462 -29.98 6.40 18.38
C LYS A 462 -28.46 6.19 18.32
N LEU A 463 -27.66 7.26 18.19
CA LEU A 463 -26.20 7.13 18.33
C LEU A 463 -25.78 6.80 19.77
N LYS A 464 -26.48 7.32 20.79
CA LYS A 464 -26.17 7.08 22.20
C LYS A 464 -26.51 5.64 22.64
N SER A 465 -27.61 5.07 22.15
CA SER A 465 -28.06 3.72 22.52
C SER A 465 -27.10 2.60 22.08
N LEU A 466 -26.18 2.87 21.15
CA LEU A 466 -25.13 1.94 20.71
C LEU A 466 -24.11 1.57 21.82
N ASN A 467 -24.16 2.22 22.98
CA ASN A 467 -23.26 1.98 24.14
C ASN A 467 -21.75 2.12 23.84
N LEU A 468 -21.39 2.82 22.76
CA LEU A 468 -19.99 3.04 22.32
C LEU A 468 -19.20 4.05 23.19
N GLY A 469 -19.69 4.43 24.37
CA GLY A 469 -19.05 5.43 25.23
C GLY A 469 -18.98 6.83 24.59
N LEU A 470 -20.03 7.22 23.86
CA LEU A 470 -20.11 8.53 23.20
C LEU A 470 -20.58 9.61 24.18
N THR A 471 -19.88 10.74 24.21
CA THR A 471 -20.31 11.94 24.95
C THR A 471 -21.32 12.73 24.12
N ASP A 472 -22.10 13.62 24.75
CA ASP A 472 -22.97 14.56 24.05
C ASP A 472 -22.19 15.37 23.00
N LYS A 473 -20.98 15.83 23.35
CA LYS A 473 -20.09 16.57 22.46
C LYS A 473 -19.64 15.75 21.24
N ASP A 474 -19.42 14.44 21.38
CA ASP A 474 -19.06 13.58 20.24
C ASP A 474 -20.23 13.48 19.24
N ALA A 475 -21.47 13.38 19.73
CA ALA A 475 -22.68 13.34 18.91
C ALA A 475 -23.00 14.70 18.28
N GLU A 476 -22.81 15.80 19.00
CA GLU A 476 -23.03 17.16 18.48
C GLU A 476 -22.00 17.56 17.43
N SER A 477 -20.72 17.25 17.67
CA SER A 477 -19.64 17.41 16.69
C SER A 477 -19.95 16.66 15.40
N ALA A 478 -20.46 15.42 15.51
CA ALA A 478 -20.85 14.63 14.35
C ALA A 478 -21.95 15.30 13.52
N PHE A 479 -23.11 15.61 14.11
CA PHE A 479 -24.20 16.29 13.40
C PHE A 479 -23.77 17.67 12.86
N SER A 480 -22.95 18.43 13.59
CA SER A 480 -22.42 19.72 13.11
C SER A 480 -21.45 19.60 11.93
N SER A 481 -20.75 18.47 11.77
CA SER A 481 -19.91 18.17 10.60
C SER A 481 -20.69 17.64 9.38
N MET A 482 -21.91 17.16 9.62
CA MET A 482 -22.87 16.77 8.58
C MET A 482 -23.59 18.01 8.04
N ASP A 483 -24.03 18.91 8.93
CA ASP A 483 -24.79 20.13 8.62
C ASP A 483 -23.92 21.28 8.06
N THR A 484 -23.36 21.06 6.87
CA THR A 484 -22.52 22.02 6.14
C THR A 484 -23.29 23.24 5.62
N GLU A 485 -24.62 23.27 5.75
CA GLU A 485 -25.49 24.38 5.35
C GLU A 485 -26.10 25.13 6.55
N HIS A 486 -25.78 24.72 7.79
CA HIS A 486 -26.30 25.26 9.04
C HIS A 486 -27.84 25.30 9.12
N LYS A 487 -28.49 24.25 8.59
CA LYS A 487 -29.95 24.08 8.57
C LYS A 487 -30.54 23.62 9.90
N GLY A 488 -29.72 23.27 10.89
CA GLY A 488 -30.14 22.75 12.19
C GLY A 488 -30.51 21.27 12.15
N ILE A 489 -29.75 20.47 11.39
CA ILE A 489 -30.07 19.05 11.13
C ILE A 489 -30.12 18.25 12.45
N SER A 490 -31.31 17.78 12.80
CA SER A 490 -31.60 17.00 14.01
C SER A 490 -31.62 15.48 13.78
N SER A 491 -31.77 15.06 12.53
CA SER A 491 -31.83 13.64 12.12
C SER A 491 -31.16 13.45 10.75
N LEU A 492 -30.62 12.25 10.52
CA LEU A 492 -29.81 11.92 9.34
C LEU A 492 -30.51 10.82 8.52
N THR A 493 -30.87 11.12 7.28
CA THR A 493 -31.42 10.17 6.30
C THR A 493 -30.32 9.25 5.75
N PHE A 494 -30.71 8.16 5.07
CA PHE A 494 -29.73 7.26 4.45
C PHE A 494 -28.83 7.98 3.44
N GLU A 495 -29.35 8.91 2.63
CA GLU A 495 -28.54 9.74 1.73
C GLU A 495 -27.52 10.62 2.47
N GLY A 496 -27.93 11.28 3.55
CA GLY A 496 -27.03 12.09 4.37
C GLY A 496 -25.91 11.23 4.98
N PHE A 497 -26.21 9.98 5.31
CA PHE A 497 -25.25 9.00 5.80
C PHE A 497 -24.32 8.47 4.69
N VAL A 498 -24.80 8.21 3.47
CA VAL A 498 -23.94 7.91 2.32
C VAL A 498 -22.99 9.08 2.04
N GLY A 499 -23.50 10.32 1.99
CA GLY A 499 -22.69 11.53 1.83
C GLY A 499 -21.65 11.73 2.94
N LEU A 500 -21.94 11.24 4.15
CA LEU A 500 -20.97 11.19 5.25
C LEU A 500 -19.90 10.11 5.04
N CYS A 501 -20.27 8.92 4.56
CA CYS A 501 -19.31 7.86 4.21
C CYS A 501 -18.34 8.25 3.10
N LEU A 502 -18.72 9.19 2.23
CA LEU A 502 -17.84 9.77 1.20
C LEU A 502 -16.89 10.85 1.75
N LYS A 503 -17.18 11.46 2.92
CA LYS A 503 -16.28 12.41 3.60
C LYS A 503 -15.12 11.66 4.26
N TYR A 504 -14.09 11.29 3.48
CA TYR A 504 -12.90 10.56 3.93
C TYR A 504 -12.30 11.09 5.26
N ASP A 505 -12.17 12.41 5.40
CA ASP A 505 -11.61 13.03 6.60
C ASP A 505 -12.48 12.89 7.85
N PHE A 506 -13.81 12.74 7.70
CA PHE A 506 -14.69 12.43 8.82
C PHE A 506 -14.46 10.99 9.29
N PHE A 507 -14.51 10.02 8.38
CA PHE A 507 -14.38 8.61 8.73
C PHE A 507 -13.00 8.21 9.25
N LYS A 508 -11.95 8.95 8.87
CA LYS A 508 -10.58 8.75 9.34
C LYS A 508 -10.27 9.45 10.67
N ASN A 509 -10.74 10.68 10.87
CA ASN A 509 -10.23 11.55 11.94
C ASN A 509 -11.28 11.90 13.02
N HIS A 510 -12.58 11.66 12.81
CA HIS A 510 -13.61 12.04 13.78
C HIS A 510 -13.79 10.96 14.88
N PRO A 511 -13.78 11.31 16.19
CA PRO A 511 -13.89 10.34 17.28
C PRO A 511 -15.13 9.43 17.22
N LEU A 512 -16.28 9.95 16.78
CA LEU A 512 -17.47 9.11 16.53
C LEU A 512 -17.17 8.01 15.49
N ALA A 513 -16.50 8.32 14.38
CA ALA A 513 -16.27 7.35 13.31
C ALA A 513 -15.34 6.22 13.76
N ILE A 514 -14.26 6.55 14.49
CA ILE A 514 -13.35 5.56 15.07
C ILE A 514 -14.11 4.63 16.04
N ARG A 515 -14.96 5.18 16.92
CA ARG A 515 -15.80 4.37 17.84
C ARG A 515 -16.87 3.57 17.09
N LEU A 516 -17.48 4.10 16.03
CA LEU A 516 -18.43 3.37 15.17
C LEU A 516 -17.77 2.16 14.48
N ARG A 517 -16.50 2.28 14.03
CA ARG A 517 -15.73 1.16 13.44
C ARG A 517 -15.49 -0.01 14.41
N ARG A 518 -15.74 0.14 15.72
CA ARG A 518 -15.84 -1.00 16.65
C ARG A 518 -16.97 -1.96 16.26
N LEU A 519 -18.01 -1.49 15.58
CA LEU A 519 -19.07 -2.30 14.97
C LEU A 519 -18.57 -2.87 13.63
N ASN A 520 -18.85 -4.16 13.34
CA ASN A 520 -18.24 -4.83 12.18
C ASN A 520 -18.64 -4.22 10.84
N ALA A 521 -19.91 -3.87 10.63
CA ALA A 521 -20.37 -3.25 9.39
C ALA A 521 -19.59 -1.96 9.05
N PHE A 522 -19.38 -1.10 10.05
CA PHE A 522 -18.63 0.15 9.92
C PHE A 522 -17.13 -0.06 9.64
N PHE A 523 -16.54 -1.11 10.20
CA PHE A 523 -15.17 -1.48 9.88
C PHE A 523 -15.05 -1.80 8.38
N GLU A 524 -15.86 -2.72 7.86
CA GLU A 524 -15.79 -3.15 6.45
C GLU A 524 -15.92 -1.99 5.45
N VAL A 525 -16.79 -0.98 5.69
CA VAL A 525 -16.90 0.23 4.85
C VAL A 525 -15.54 0.92 4.72
N THR A 526 -14.88 1.18 5.85
CA THR A 526 -13.60 1.88 5.89
C THR A 526 -12.45 1.05 5.37
N GLU A 527 -12.49 -0.27 5.58
CA GLU A 527 -11.45 -1.18 5.14
C GLU A 527 -11.39 -1.30 3.62
N GLN A 528 -12.54 -1.35 2.91
CA GLN A 528 -12.55 -1.34 1.44
C GLN A 528 -11.86 -0.08 0.86
N ALA A 529 -12.06 1.08 1.48
CA ALA A 529 -11.41 2.33 1.07
C ALA A 529 -9.92 2.37 1.46
N ALA A 530 -9.56 1.94 2.67
CA ALA A 530 -8.19 1.93 3.17
C ALA A 530 -7.31 0.84 2.50
N PHE A 531 -7.92 -0.25 2.05
CA PHE A 531 -7.26 -1.43 1.47
C PHE A 531 -6.26 -1.07 0.35
N ARG A 532 -6.69 -0.26 -0.62
CA ARG A 532 -5.84 0.17 -1.76
C ARG A 532 -4.61 1.00 -1.29
N ALA A 533 -4.69 1.62 -0.11
CA ALA A 533 -3.63 2.45 0.48
C ALA A 533 -2.80 1.74 1.58
N SER A 534 -3.11 0.48 1.93
CA SER A 534 -2.30 -0.35 2.84
C SER A 534 -1.66 -1.56 2.15
N LEU A 535 -2.08 -1.89 0.92
CA LEU A 535 -1.44 -2.91 0.10
C LEU A 535 0.04 -2.59 -0.14
N ASN A 536 0.92 -3.51 0.25
CA ASN A 536 2.39 -3.44 0.15
C ASN A 536 3.09 -2.36 1.01
N THR A 537 2.39 -1.31 1.48
CA THR A 537 2.95 -0.30 2.40
C THR A 537 2.67 -0.59 3.88
N GLY A 538 1.63 -1.38 4.16
CA GLY A 538 1.27 -1.85 5.50
C GLY A 538 0.39 -0.89 6.29
N TYR A 539 0.32 -1.11 7.60
CA TYR A 539 -0.51 -0.33 8.53
C TYR A 539 0.01 -0.41 9.96
N THR A 540 -0.24 0.62 10.77
CA THR A 540 0.23 0.69 12.17
C THR A 540 -0.82 0.13 13.13
N VAL A 541 -0.40 -0.68 14.11
CA VAL A 541 -1.25 -1.28 15.14
C VAL A 541 -0.69 -1.07 16.55
N ALA A 542 -1.55 -1.02 17.56
CA ALA A 542 -1.18 -0.88 18.96
C ALA A 542 -0.69 -2.21 19.55
N GLY A 543 0.58 -2.25 19.94
CA GLY A 543 1.28 -3.41 20.48
C GLY A 543 2.77 -3.39 20.09
N GLN A 544 3.63 -3.91 20.97
CA GLN A 544 5.03 -4.21 20.63
C GLN A 544 5.09 -5.38 19.64
N ARG A 545 6.16 -5.43 18.83
CA ARG A 545 6.35 -6.40 17.73
C ARG A 545 6.11 -7.84 18.19
N GLU A 546 6.61 -8.18 19.37
CA GLU A 546 6.55 -9.51 19.99
C GLU A 546 5.11 -9.87 20.41
N VAL A 547 4.30 -8.88 20.82
CA VAL A 547 2.88 -9.06 21.14
C VAL A 547 2.06 -9.27 19.87
N ILE A 548 2.33 -8.50 18.81
CA ILE A 548 1.65 -8.64 17.51
C ILE A 548 2.03 -9.98 16.83
N LYS A 549 3.28 -10.41 16.98
CA LYS A 549 3.75 -11.74 16.55
C LYS A 549 3.00 -12.85 17.29
N ALA A 550 2.91 -12.78 18.62
CA ALA A 550 2.16 -13.74 19.42
C ALA A 550 0.66 -13.76 19.09
N LEU A 551 0.05 -12.60 18.84
CA LEU A 551 -1.34 -12.48 18.39
C LEU A 551 -1.54 -13.23 17.06
N LEU A 552 -0.70 -13.00 16.06
CA LEU A 552 -0.77 -13.69 14.76
C LEU A 552 -0.66 -15.21 14.90
N LEU A 553 0.32 -15.70 15.67
CA LEU A 553 0.49 -17.13 15.92
C LEU A 553 -0.73 -17.72 16.65
N SER A 554 -1.31 -17.01 17.63
CA SER A 554 -2.52 -17.46 18.35
C SER A 554 -3.81 -17.45 17.51
N LYS A 555 -3.80 -16.76 16.36
CA LYS A 555 -4.96 -16.61 15.46
C LYS A 555 -4.74 -17.27 14.09
N GLN A 556 -3.68 -18.04 13.93
CA GLN A 556 -3.26 -18.63 12.66
C GLN A 556 -4.34 -19.55 12.03
N GLU A 557 -5.09 -20.28 12.86
CA GLU A 557 -6.25 -21.08 12.45
C GLU A 557 -7.40 -20.22 11.91
N SER A 558 -7.64 -19.05 12.49
CA SER A 558 -8.68 -18.11 12.03
C SER A 558 -8.38 -17.48 10.67
N LEU A 559 -7.10 -17.50 10.25
CA LEU A 559 -6.67 -17.14 8.89
C LEU A 559 -6.51 -18.37 7.98
N SER A 560 -6.78 -19.59 8.43
CA SER A 560 -6.42 -20.85 7.76
C SER A 560 -4.96 -20.87 7.24
N THR A 561 -4.06 -20.23 7.98
CA THR A 561 -2.69 -19.91 7.55
C THR A 561 -1.71 -20.43 8.58
N THR A 562 -0.92 -21.45 8.24
CA THR A 562 0.20 -21.88 9.10
C THR A 562 1.33 -20.88 8.97
N PHE A 563 1.81 -20.30 10.08
CA PHE A 563 2.97 -19.40 10.07
C PHE A 563 4.25 -20.11 10.51
N GLU A 564 5.30 -19.94 9.73
CA GLU A 564 6.69 -20.26 10.06
C GLU A 564 7.43 -18.95 10.37
N GLU A 565 8.38 -18.98 11.31
CA GLU A 565 9.24 -17.81 11.57
C GLU A 565 10.35 -17.72 10.52
N GLY A 566 10.63 -16.51 10.02
CA GLY A 566 11.78 -16.29 9.15
C GLY A 566 13.09 -16.17 9.95
N ASP A 567 14.22 -16.44 9.28
CA ASP A 567 15.55 -16.28 9.87
C ASP A 567 15.86 -14.81 10.30
N VAL A 568 15.09 -13.84 9.78
CA VAL A 568 15.22 -12.41 10.08
C VAL A 568 14.15 -11.97 11.09
N ASN A 569 14.57 -11.27 12.15
CA ASN A 569 13.76 -10.99 13.33
C ASN A 569 12.58 -10.04 13.05
N GLY A 570 11.36 -10.60 13.05
CA GLY A 570 10.12 -9.87 12.76
C GLY A 570 9.47 -10.25 11.43
N PHE A 571 10.04 -11.19 10.67
CA PHE A 571 9.37 -11.82 9.54
C PHE A 571 8.60 -13.08 9.94
N LEU A 572 7.40 -13.25 9.38
CA LEU A 572 6.60 -14.47 9.41
C LEU A 572 6.28 -14.89 7.96
N TYR A 573 6.40 -16.18 7.67
CA TYR A 573 6.03 -16.78 6.39
C TYR A 573 4.77 -17.63 6.57
N GLY A 574 3.66 -17.20 5.97
CA GLY A 574 2.38 -17.87 6.04
C GLY A 574 2.10 -18.76 4.83
N THR A 575 1.66 -19.99 5.08
CA THR A 575 1.05 -20.86 4.07
C THR A 575 -0.46 -20.90 4.28
N PHE A 576 -1.20 -20.18 3.43
CA PHE A 576 -2.67 -20.16 3.47
C PHE A 576 -3.24 -21.38 2.75
N THR A 577 -4.18 -22.05 3.41
CA THR A 577 -4.83 -23.25 2.90
C THR A 577 -6.35 -23.12 2.85
N ARG A 578 -6.96 -23.84 1.91
CA ARG A 578 -8.40 -24.06 1.83
C ARG A 578 -8.60 -25.51 1.40
N ASP A 579 -9.50 -26.23 2.06
CA ASP A 579 -9.79 -27.65 1.79
C ASP A 579 -8.52 -28.52 1.76
N SER A 580 -7.60 -28.26 2.71
CA SER A 580 -6.26 -28.85 2.83
C SER A 580 -5.32 -28.66 1.63
N GLN A 581 -5.64 -27.78 0.68
CA GLN A 581 -4.77 -27.40 -0.43
C GLN A 581 -4.13 -26.01 -0.19
N LYS A 582 -2.87 -25.82 -0.61
CA LYS A 582 -2.20 -24.52 -0.55
C LYS A 582 -2.77 -23.56 -1.60
N VAL A 583 -3.32 -22.44 -1.16
CA VAL A 583 -3.94 -21.41 -2.02
C VAL A 583 -3.06 -20.16 -2.14
N LEU A 584 -2.35 -19.77 -1.07
CA LEU A 584 -1.36 -18.68 -1.11
C LEU A 584 -0.09 -19.07 -0.33
N GLU A 585 0.99 -18.38 -0.69
CA GLU A 585 2.13 -18.14 0.20
C GLU A 585 2.13 -16.63 0.48
N VAL A 586 2.34 -16.23 1.73
CA VAL A 586 2.29 -14.83 2.18
C VAL A 586 3.44 -14.53 3.14
N GLY A 587 3.93 -13.31 3.17
CA GLY A 587 4.90 -12.83 4.15
C GLY A 587 4.31 -11.69 4.96
N VAL A 588 4.72 -11.57 6.22
CA VAL A 588 4.37 -10.46 7.11
C VAL A 588 5.66 -9.96 7.78
N ARG A 589 6.09 -8.72 7.48
CA ARG A 589 7.17 -8.01 8.18
C ARG A 589 6.54 -7.15 9.28
N LEU A 590 6.99 -7.34 10.52
CA LEU A 590 6.54 -6.61 11.71
C LEU A 590 7.63 -5.63 12.15
N LEU A 591 7.49 -4.36 11.79
CA LEU A 591 8.46 -3.31 12.08
C LEU A 591 8.04 -2.51 13.33
N PRO A 592 8.94 -2.17 14.26
CA PRO A 592 8.66 -1.17 15.29
C PRO A 592 8.28 0.17 14.65
N ALA A 593 7.15 0.76 15.05
CA ALA A 593 6.69 2.06 14.55
C ALA A 593 6.87 3.19 15.57
N ALA A 594 6.64 2.88 16.85
CA ALA A 594 6.89 3.74 18.00
C ALA A 594 6.92 2.88 19.28
N ALA A 595 7.21 3.47 20.43
CA ALA A 595 7.15 2.77 21.72
C ALA A 595 5.72 2.22 21.96
N GLY A 596 5.55 0.90 21.85
CA GLY A 596 4.25 0.23 21.96
C GLY A 596 3.42 0.15 20.68
N TYR A 597 4.00 0.40 19.50
CA TYR A 597 3.29 0.33 18.20
C TYR A 597 4.13 -0.40 17.13
N THR A 598 3.46 -1.12 16.23
CA THR A 598 4.08 -1.93 15.18
C THR A 598 3.48 -1.61 13.80
N LYS A 599 4.31 -1.38 12.77
CA LYS A 599 3.89 -1.30 11.36
C LYS A 599 3.92 -2.72 10.77
N VAL A 600 2.74 -3.20 10.39
CA VAL A 600 2.50 -4.54 9.84
C VAL A 600 2.47 -4.43 8.31
N ILE A 601 3.46 -5.00 7.64
CA ILE A 601 3.57 -4.99 6.18
C ILE A 601 3.39 -6.43 5.69
N ALA A 602 2.23 -6.73 5.10
CA ALA A 602 1.94 -8.04 4.54
C ALA A 602 1.98 -8.03 3.00
N TYR A 603 2.57 -9.07 2.42
CA TYR A 603 2.86 -9.18 0.99
C TYR A 603 2.67 -10.61 0.48
N ARG A 604 2.40 -10.78 -0.81
CA ARG A 604 2.15 -12.09 -1.42
C ARG A 604 3.45 -12.72 -1.93
N ILE A 605 3.76 -13.92 -1.44
CA ILE A 605 4.87 -14.77 -1.90
C ILE A 605 4.45 -15.71 -3.05
N GLY A 606 3.17 -16.11 -3.10
CA GLY A 606 2.64 -17.02 -4.12
C GLY A 606 1.11 -17.08 -4.14
N GLY A 607 0.55 -17.57 -5.25
CA GLY A 607 -0.90 -17.74 -5.45
C GLY A 607 -1.61 -16.54 -6.12
N LYS A 608 -2.94 -16.59 -6.20
CA LYS A 608 -3.75 -15.63 -6.97
C LYS A 608 -3.89 -14.28 -6.25
N THR A 609 -3.81 -13.17 -7.01
CA THR A 609 -3.91 -11.81 -6.45
C THR A 609 -5.24 -11.57 -5.71
N ILE A 610 -6.35 -12.03 -6.29
CA ILE A 610 -7.71 -11.94 -5.70
C ILE A 610 -7.80 -12.66 -4.35
N GLU A 611 -7.12 -13.80 -4.20
CA GLU A 611 -7.14 -14.54 -2.94
C GLU A 611 -6.27 -13.85 -1.89
N PHE A 612 -5.11 -13.27 -2.27
CA PHE A 612 -4.30 -12.44 -1.37
C PHE A 612 -5.06 -11.19 -0.91
N HIS A 613 -5.84 -10.56 -1.79
CA HIS A 613 -6.66 -9.40 -1.44
C HIS A 613 -7.69 -9.73 -0.35
N LYS A 614 -8.38 -10.87 -0.45
CA LYS A 614 -9.29 -11.37 0.59
C LYS A 614 -8.54 -11.65 1.89
N TRP A 615 -7.47 -12.44 1.82
CA TRP A 615 -6.66 -12.81 2.99
C TRP A 615 -6.07 -11.59 3.72
N PHE A 616 -5.69 -10.53 3.00
CA PHE A 616 -5.19 -9.28 3.59
C PHE A 616 -6.29 -8.48 4.31
N LEU A 617 -7.54 -8.53 3.82
CA LEU A 617 -8.69 -7.98 4.54
C LEU A 617 -9.01 -8.82 5.79
N ASP A 618 -8.92 -10.15 5.70
CA ASP A 618 -9.12 -11.06 6.85
C ASP A 618 -8.03 -10.84 7.93
N LEU A 619 -6.78 -10.64 7.52
CA LEU A 619 -5.64 -10.25 8.39
C LEU A 619 -5.90 -8.92 9.12
N ARG A 620 -6.47 -7.93 8.44
CA ARG A 620 -6.81 -6.63 9.04
C ARG A 620 -8.03 -6.71 9.96
N ARG A 621 -9.03 -7.51 9.61
CA ARG A 621 -10.18 -7.81 10.49
C ARG A 621 -9.75 -8.53 11.78
N LEU A 622 -8.74 -9.40 11.70
CA LEU A 622 -8.12 -10.04 12.87
C LEU A 622 -7.41 -9.04 13.78
N MET A 623 -6.70 -8.05 13.22
CA MET A 623 -6.00 -6.98 13.96
C MET A 623 -6.87 -5.76 14.28
N LYS A 624 -8.20 -5.89 14.16
CA LYS A 624 -9.15 -4.76 14.29
C LYS A 624 -9.01 -4.02 15.62
N ASP A 625 -8.85 -4.75 16.73
CA ASP A 625 -8.81 -4.13 18.06
C ASP A 625 -7.46 -3.43 18.32
N GLU A 626 -6.37 -3.86 17.69
CA GLU A 626 -5.06 -3.20 17.74
C GLU A 626 -5.00 -2.00 16.78
N LEU A 627 -5.66 -2.09 15.62
CA LEU A 627 -5.88 -0.98 14.68
C LEU A 627 -6.66 0.16 15.36
N LEU A 628 -7.86 -0.14 15.86
CA LEU A 628 -8.74 0.88 16.46
C LEU A 628 -8.13 1.48 17.74
N ARG A 629 -7.44 0.70 18.57
CA ARG A 629 -6.69 1.26 19.70
C ARG A 629 -5.58 2.22 19.27
N CYS A 630 -4.90 1.97 18.15
CA CYS A 630 -3.89 2.89 17.61
C CYS A 630 -4.52 4.21 17.14
N GLU A 631 -5.69 4.16 16.52
CA GLU A 631 -6.43 5.33 16.07
C GLU A 631 -7.02 6.13 17.24
N GLU A 632 -7.64 5.46 18.22
CA GLU A 632 -8.19 6.09 19.44
C GLU A 632 -7.11 6.78 20.28
N ASP A 633 -5.94 6.15 20.46
CA ASP A 633 -4.81 6.77 21.15
C ASP A 633 -4.33 8.04 20.42
N THR A 634 -4.30 8.02 19.08
CA THR A 634 -3.93 9.19 18.27
C THR A 634 -4.96 10.32 18.42
N ALA A 635 -6.26 10.00 18.47
CA ALA A 635 -7.34 10.97 18.58
C ALA A 635 -7.48 11.59 19.99
N VAL A 636 -7.07 10.86 21.04
CA VAL A 636 -7.26 11.30 22.44
C VAL A 636 -6.00 11.93 23.05
N LYS A 637 -4.81 11.38 22.76
CA LYS A 637 -3.55 11.80 23.41
C LYS A 637 -2.78 12.85 22.59
N GLY A 638 -3.29 13.21 21.41
CA GLY A 638 -2.52 13.86 20.35
C GLY A 638 -1.62 12.85 19.63
N GLU A 639 -0.98 13.27 18.54
CA GLU A 639 0.00 12.45 17.82
C GLU A 639 1.17 12.11 18.75
N PRO A 640 1.37 10.84 19.16
CA PRO A 640 2.48 10.47 20.05
C PRO A 640 3.80 10.71 19.36
N GLU A 641 4.69 11.50 19.98
CA GLU A 641 5.95 11.93 19.40
C GLU A 641 6.79 10.76 18.91
N LEU A 642 7.05 10.75 17.61
CA LEU A 642 8.04 9.88 16.96
C LEU A 642 9.43 10.43 17.35
N MET A 643 10.05 9.81 18.36
CA MET A 643 11.38 10.15 18.91
C MET A 643 12.48 10.10 17.86
#